data_AF-A0ABD4SMB9-F1
#
_entry.id   AF-A0ABD4SMB9-F1
#
_cell.length_a   1.000
_cell.length_b   1.000
_cell.length_c   1.000
_cell.angle_alpha   90.00
_cell.angle_beta   90.00
_cell.angle_gamma   90.00
#
_symmetry.space_group_name_H-M   'P 1'
#
loop_
_entity.id
_entity.type
_entity.pdbx_description
1 polymer ?
#
loop_
_entity_poly.entity_id
_entity_poly.type
_entity_poly.pdbx_seq_one_letter_code
_entity_poly.pdbx_strand_id
1 'polypeptide(L)'
;MDIRVASVAEAVETCKRLQKSGEATFFRGQTNDWPSIAPSLLRLRDSDRQQSIAKLEKFIEWAESVPQMAPYAHSRAALVAIAQHYGLPTTLLDLTRSPEVSVLFSKTQEEPLDLSESVIYCFSESDFSGLSSVRIVELDVANLWRLQAQRGLFLDFRDQEQVPDIRSIATRIFFPSVKLTEQERSYLYPVRKSALENVLDQWFYRHQVDTMMSDFVGIKHHLTVKRYSYPGAFQWRVVPDLPPTWVGEHQGWFLPIVEPEAVLRSTSPVSISLPASSDIGDAVEHVRCLVEAPILASRTSGQLLTFAIDVDSTTYPLVAGAERLLNRVWDGVRALPYDLSELVACISLTTALVLLRATGHDEIDDWHENLWGETDLLEVAPVGGHIEAGFVSKAALAEAFTTSHFHELASPFRRLAEANRRDLMTFVVDPWILFDFKRFKRIFVEQFIPSAVDGYWKEDIGLYEGALQCMWSIPFNPALLGYVTNKDYRFRSPLAHEANVEQIIYVTPTMDEADIEEAFVHSLPHVLDTGQPFQVRFPGYELDPRQVWEIDKTIQQCKAIVATSGISVLEVTTASRGPSQPRQPFDVPGLGAFEIWLIANDLLDKVVGRPMADLQPLLEKFMSELAVANGDLEARLNARLSSQSQSDKDAGTAA
;
A
#
# COMPACT_ATOMS: atom_id res chain seq x y z
N MET A 1 -44.56 17.07 -8.63
CA MET A 1 -45.06 18.46 -8.44
C MET A 1 -43.87 19.40 -8.61
N ASP A 2 -44.07 20.56 -9.24
CA ASP A 2 -42.97 21.48 -9.57
C ASP A 2 -43.21 22.82 -8.89
N ILE A 3 -42.24 23.28 -8.11
CA ILE A 3 -42.27 24.53 -7.34
C ILE A 3 -41.12 25.40 -7.83
N ARG A 4 -41.38 26.66 -8.18
CA ARG A 4 -40.35 27.65 -8.51
C ARG A 4 -40.27 28.70 -7.42
N VAL A 5 -39.05 29.03 -6.98
CA VAL A 5 -38.79 30.05 -5.95
C VAL A 5 -37.71 31.03 -6.42
N ALA A 6 -37.66 32.21 -5.82
CA ALA A 6 -36.82 33.31 -6.34
C ALA A 6 -35.38 33.27 -5.83
N SER A 7 -35.07 32.46 -4.81
CA SER A 7 -33.75 32.46 -4.19
C SER A 7 -33.40 31.13 -3.52
N VAL A 8 -32.10 30.96 -3.25
CA VAL A 8 -31.56 29.85 -2.45
C VAL A 8 -32.20 29.80 -1.06
N ALA A 9 -32.41 30.95 -0.41
CA ALA A 9 -33.02 31.01 0.92
C ALA A 9 -34.47 30.49 0.91
N GLU A 10 -35.26 30.89 -0.09
CA GLU A 10 -36.63 30.39 -0.28
C GLU A 10 -36.66 28.90 -0.61
N ALA A 11 -35.66 28.38 -1.34
CA ALA A 11 -35.54 26.95 -1.62
C ALA A 11 -35.33 26.14 -0.34
N VAL A 12 -34.43 26.61 0.55
CA VAL A 12 -34.21 25.99 1.87
C VAL A 12 -35.48 26.06 2.72
N GLU A 13 -36.14 27.21 2.79
CA GLU A 13 -37.38 27.37 3.56
C GLU A 13 -38.49 26.45 3.05
N THR A 14 -38.64 26.32 1.73
CA THR A 14 -39.60 25.43 1.10
C THR A 14 -39.30 23.97 1.44
N CYS A 15 -38.04 23.54 1.35
CA CYS A 15 -37.62 22.20 1.76
C CYS A 15 -37.94 21.93 3.24
N LYS A 16 -37.62 22.88 4.14
CA LYS A 16 -37.94 22.78 5.58
C LYS A 16 -39.44 22.71 5.85
N ARG A 17 -40.25 23.46 5.09
CA ARG A 17 -41.72 23.40 5.17
C ARG A 17 -42.23 22.01 4.79
N LEU A 18 -41.79 21.47 3.66
CA LEU A 18 -42.15 20.11 3.20
C LEU A 18 -41.68 19.05 4.21
N GLN A 19 -40.50 19.26 4.81
CA GLN A 19 -40.00 18.39 5.87
C GLN A 19 -40.89 18.39 7.11
N LYS A 20 -41.32 19.58 7.55
CA LYS A 20 -42.17 19.74 8.72
C LYS A 20 -43.59 19.21 8.51
N SER A 21 -44.11 19.27 7.27
CA SER A 21 -45.43 18.71 6.94
C SER A 21 -45.41 17.21 6.66
N GLY A 22 -44.23 16.58 6.60
CA GLY A 22 -44.06 15.17 6.25
C GLY A 22 -44.18 14.86 4.76
N GLU A 23 -44.32 15.89 3.91
CA GLU A 23 -44.37 15.74 2.45
C GLU A 23 -43.01 15.41 1.82
N ALA A 24 -41.91 15.72 2.51
CA ALA A 24 -40.56 15.33 2.08
C ALA A 24 -39.70 14.92 3.28
N THR A 25 -38.98 13.82 3.18
CA THR A 25 -38.00 13.36 4.19
C THR A 25 -36.57 13.44 3.65
N PHE A 26 -36.41 13.24 2.34
CA PHE A 26 -35.11 13.15 1.68
C PHE A 26 -34.98 14.16 0.55
N PHE A 27 -33.75 14.63 0.34
CA PHE A 27 -33.42 15.69 -0.61
C PHE A 27 -32.23 15.29 -1.47
N ARG A 28 -32.24 15.71 -2.75
CA ARG A 28 -31.10 15.62 -3.65
C ARG A 28 -30.97 16.91 -4.45
N GLY A 29 -29.88 17.63 -4.27
CA GLY A 29 -29.56 18.78 -5.10
C GLY A 29 -28.90 18.38 -6.41
N GLN A 30 -29.21 19.10 -7.48
CA GLN A 30 -28.51 19.05 -8.75
C GLN A 30 -28.40 20.45 -9.36
N THR A 31 -27.30 20.68 -10.08
CA THR A 31 -27.09 21.94 -10.81
C THR A 31 -28.04 22.12 -11.98
N ASN A 32 -28.67 21.05 -12.46
CA ASN A 32 -29.62 21.06 -13.56
C ASN A 32 -30.70 19.99 -13.33
N ASP A 33 -31.88 20.20 -13.93
CA ASP A 33 -32.90 19.16 -14.05
C ASP A 33 -32.50 18.15 -15.13
N TRP A 34 -32.14 16.95 -14.70
CA TRP A 34 -31.70 15.88 -15.57
C TRP A 34 -32.88 15.05 -16.04
N PRO A 35 -32.92 14.56 -17.29
CA PRO A 35 -34.01 13.72 -17.78
C PRO A 35 -34.18 12.40 -16.99
N SER A 36 -33.10 11.91 -16.38
CA SER A 36 -33.07 10.69 -15.57
C SER A 36 -32.17 10.85 -14.36
N ILE A 37 -32.59 10.30 -13.22
CA ILE A 37 -31.82 10.28 -11.97
C ILE A 37 -31.40 8.83 -11.72
N ALA A 38 -30.21 8.48 -12.21
CA ALA A 38 -29.65 7.15 -12.06
C ALA A 38 -28.35 7.17 -11.23
N PRO A 39 -28.00 6.09 -10.49
CA PRO A 39 -26.65 5.87 -9.98
C PRO A 39 -25.58 5.92 -11.07
N SER A 40 -24.34 6.24 -10.71
CA SER A 40 -23.24 6.40 -11.68
C SER A 40 -22.97 5.12 -12.48
N LEU A 41 -23.03 3.94 -11.86
CA LEU A 41 -22.82 2.65 -12.55
C LEU A 41 -23.90 2.37 -13.59
N LEU A 42 -25.15 2.73 -13.28
CA LEU A 42 -26.30 2.46 -14.13
C LEU A 42 -26.44 3.44 -15.31
N ARG A 43 -25.61 4.49 -15.35
CA ARG A 43 -25.49 5.40 -16.52
C ARG A 43 -24.53 4.86 -17.58
N LEU A 44 -23.69 3.88 -17.23
CA LEU A 44 -22.66 3.35 -18.11
C LEU A 44 -23.25 2.37 -19.13
N ARG A 45 -22.62 2.32 -20.32
CA ARG A 45 -22.84 1.27 -21.32
C ARG A 45 -22.38 -0.07 -20.77
N ASP A 46 -22.92 -1.17 -21.28
CA ASP A 46 -22.69 -2.51 -20.71
C ASP A 46 -21.20 -2.88 -20.61
N SER A 47 -20.39 -2.60 -21.63
CA SER A 47 -18.94 -2.86 -21.60
C SER A 47 -18.22 -2.10 -20.47
N ASP A 48 -18.53 -0.81 -20.33
CA ASP A 48 -17.91 0.08 -19.35
C ASP A 48 -18.41 -0.28 -17.94
N ARG A 49 -19.69 -0.67 -17.83
CA ARG A 49 -20.30 -1.16 -16.59
C ARG A 49 -19.63 -2.41 -16.06
N GLN A 50 -19.38 -3.40 -16.93
CA GLN A 50 -18.70 -4.64 -16.53
C GLN A 50 -17.27 -4.37 -16.03
N GLN A 51 -16.55 -3.44 -16.67
CA GLN A 51 -15.23 -3.01 -16.20
C GLN A 51 -15.31 -2.31 -14.85
N SER A 52 -16.29 -1.42 -14.63
CA SER A 52 -16.50 -0.76 -13.33
C SER A 52 -16.87 -1.73 -12.23
N ILE A 53 -17.71 -2.74 -12.51
CA ILE A 53 -18.02 -3.82 -11.55
C ILE A 53 -16.75 -4.57 -11.16
N ALA A 54 -15.92 -4.98 -12.14
CA ALA A 54 -14.67 -5.66 -11.86
C ALA A 54 -13.69 -4.79 -11.04
N LYS A 55 -13.65 -3.48 -11.28
CA LYS A 55 -12.86 -2.54 -10.47
C LYS A 55 -13.40 -2.43 -9.04
N LEU A 56 -14.72 -2.40 -8.86
CA LEU A 56 -15.36 -2.36 -7.56
C LEU A 56 -15.09 -3.64 -6.74
N GLU A 57 -15.17 -4.83 -7.35
CA GLU A 57 -14.83 -6.07 -6.65
C GLU A 57 -13.36 -6.08 -6.23
N LYS A 58 -12.43 -5.63 -7.09
CA LYS A 58 -11.01 -5.49 -6.71
C LYS A 58 -10.79 -4.51 -5.55
N PHE A 59 -11.58 -3.44 -5.48
CA PHE A 59 -11.54 -2.53 -4.33
C PHE A 59 -12.01 -3.23 -3.05
N ILE A 60 -13.09 -4.02 -3.13
CA ILE A 60 -13.63 -4.77 -1.99
C ILE A 60 -12.63 -5.84 -1.52
N GLU A 61 -12.07 -6.63 -2.43
CA GLU A 61 -11.02 -7.62 -2.13
C GLU A 61 -9.79 -6.96 -1.47
N TRP A 62 -9.37 -5.81 -1.99
CA TRP A 62 -8.30 -5.03 -1.35
C TRP A 62 -8.69 -4.59 0.06
N ALA A 63 -9.88 -4.01 0.24
CA ALA A 63 -10.34 -3.53 1.53
C ALA A 63 -10.43 -4.67 2.56
N GLU A 64 -10.85 -5.86 2.14
CA GLU A 64 -10.88 -7.05 3.02
C GLU A 64 -9.48 -7.54 3.41
N SER A 65 -8.45 -7.25 2.60
CA SER A 65 -7.05 -7.62 2.86
C SER A 65 -6.25 -6.64 3.71
N VAL A 66 -6.76 -5.41 3.90
CA VAL A 66 -6.04 -4.33 4.58
C VAL A 66 -6.51 -4.18 6.03
N PRO A 67 -5.62 -4.32 7.05
CA PRO A 67 -6.01 -4.27 8.46
C PRO A 67 -6.79 -3.01 8.86
N GLN A 68 -6.42 -1.84 8.35
CA GLN A 68 -7.12 -0.58 8.67
C GLN A 68 -8.58 -0.53 8.17
N MET A 69 -8.93 -1.40 7.22
CA MET A 69 -10.28 -1.49 6.63
C MET A 69 -11.16 -2.54 7.33
N ALA A 70 -10.60 -3.32 8.26
CA ALA A 70 -11.32 -4.35 9.01
C ALA A 70 -12.64 -3.88 9.64
N PRO A 71 -12.78 -2.66 10.19
CA PRO A 71 -14.06 -2.17 10.71
C PRO A 71 -15.20 -2.14 9.66
N TYR A 72 -14.88 -2.09 8.37
CA TYR A 72 -15.85 -1.98 7.27
C TYR A 72 -16.03 -3.28 6.49
N ALA A 73 -15.15 -4.27 6.68
CA ALA A 73 -15.11 -5.51 5.89
C ALA A 73 -16.43 -6.30 5.92
N HIS A 74 -17.18 -6.22 7.02
CA HIS A 74 -18.46 -6.93 7.17
C HIS A 74 -19.67 -6.17 6.61
N SER A 75 -19.47 -4.99 6.02
CA SER A 75 -20.54 -4.19 5.41
C SER A 75 -20.20 -3.84 3.96
N ARG A 76 -20.66 -4.68 3.03
CA ARG A 76 -20.55 -4.39 1.59
C ARG A 76 -21.13 -3.02 1.24
N ALA A 77 -22.23 -2.61 1.88
CA ALA A 77 -22.82 -1.30 1.67
C ALA A 77 -21.87 -0.16 2.09
N ALA A 78 -21.15 -0.31 3.21
CA ALA A 78 -20.12 0.65 3.62
C ALA A 78 -18.97 0.70 2.62
N LEU A 79 -18.46 -0.46 2.17
CA LEU A 79 -17.39 -0.52 1.17
C LEU A 79 -17.80 0.11 -0.16
N VAL A 80 -19.03 -0.13 -0.62
CA VAL A 80 -19.56 0.49 -1.84
C VAL A 80 -19.74 2.01 -1.67
N ALA A 81 -20.18 2.47 -0.50
CA ALA A 81 -20.28 3.90 -0.20
C ALA A 81 -18.90 4.57 -0.19
N ILE A 82 -17.90 3.93 0.42
CA ILE A 82 -16.51 4.39 0.39
C ILE A 82 -16.01 4.46 -1.07
N ALA A 83 -16.23 3.40 -1.87
CA ALA A 83 -15.81 3.36 -3.27
C ALA A 83 -16.45 4.50 -4.10
N GLN A 84 -17.76 4.71 -3.95
CA GLN A 84 -18.47 5.80 -4.64
C GLN A 84 -17.86 7.16 -4.30
N HIS A 85 -17.53 7.34 -3.02
CA HIS A 85 -17.03 8.59 -2.50
C HIS A 85 -15.72 9.04 -3.14
N TYR A 86 -14.91 8.07 -3.55
CA TYR A 86 -13.65 8.28 -4.24
C TYR A 86 -13.73 8.04 -5.76
N GLY A 87 -14.94 8.11 -6.32
CA GLY A 87 -15.15 8.21 -7.76
C GLY A 87 -15.31 6.89 -8.49
N LEU A 88 -15.39 5.74 -7.80
CA LEU A 88 -15.82 4.51 -8.47
C LEU A 88 -17.31 4.58 -8.81
N PRO A 89 -17.73 4.18 -10.02
CA PRO A 89 -19.15 4.06 -10.34
C PRO A 89 -19.81 2.96 -9.50
N THR A 90 -20.93 3.27 -8.84
CA THR A 90 -21.66 2.32 -7.97
C THR A 90 -23.17 2.32 -8.24
N THR A 91 -23.88 1.39 -7.60
CA THR A 91 -25.35 1.27 -7.60
C THR A 91 -26.03 2.27 -6.66
N LEU A 92 -25.26 3.06 -5.92
CA LEU A 92 -25.76 4.00 -4.94
C LEU A 92 -26.05 5.36 -5.59
N LEU A 93 -27.14 5.99 -5.14
CA LEU A 93 -27.52 7.35 -5.48
C LEU A 93 -27.63 8.19 -4.22
N ASP A 94 -26.88 9.30 -4.16
CA ASP A 94 -26.82 10.16 -2.97
C ASP A 94 -28.15 10.88 -2.70
N LEU A 95 -28.55 10.84 -1.43
CA LEU A 95 -29.60 11.62 -0.81
C LEU A 95 -29.06 12.27 0.47
N THR A 96 -29.79 13.23 1.00
CA THR A 96 -29.51 13.81 2.33
C THR A 96 -30.82 14.13 3.05
N ARG A 97 -30.81 14.10 4.39
CA ARG A 97 -31.91 14.61 5.22
C ARG A 97 -31.80 16.12 5.46
N SER A 98 -30.71 16.77 5.06
CA SER A 98 -30.48 18.21 5.26
C SER A 98 -30.82 19.02 4.01
N PRO A 99 -31.84 19.89 4.10
CA PRO A 99 -32.11 20.89 3.06
C PRO A 99 -30.89 21.72 2.69
N GLU A 100 -30.09 22.14 3.67
CA GLU A 100 -28.90 22.96 3.48
C GLU A 100 -27.86 22.23 2.63
N VAL A 101 -27.55 20.97 2.96
CA VAL A 101 -26.61 20.17 2.16
C VAL A 101 -27.13 19.97 0.73
N SER A 102 -28.43 19.72 0.55
CA SER A 102 -29.01 19.56 -0.77
C SER A 102 -28.83 20.82 -1.63
N VAL A 103 -28.99 22.00 -1.04
CA VAL A 103 -28.74 23.27 -1.72
C VAL A 103 -27.27 23.41 -2.12
N LEU A 104 -26.33 23.04 -1.25
CA LEU A 104 -24.91 23.12 -1.58
C LEU A 104 -24.55 22.24 -2.78
N PHE A 105 -25.12 21.03 -2.88
CA PHE A 105 -24.93 20.14 -4.05
C PHE A 105 -25.53 20.67 -5.36
N SER A 106 -26.52 21.56 -5.27
CA SER A 106 -27.14 22.16 -6.45
C SER A 106 -26.46 23.44 -6.93
N LYS A 107 -25.43 23.93 -6.23
CA LYS A 107 -24.61 25.08 -6.67
C LYS A 107 -23.58 24.67 -7.73
N THR A 108 -23.20 25.60 -8.60
CA THR A 108 -22.21 25.38 -9.67
C THR A 108 -20.79 25.67 -9.19
N GLN A 109 -19.78 25.01 -9.77
CA GLN A 109 -18.37 25.36 -9.48
C GLN A 109 -17.93 26.64 -10.22
N GLU A 110 -18.47 26.84 -11.41
CA GLU A 110 -18.23 28.01 -12.26
C GLU A 110 -19.33 29.05 -12.08
N GLU A 111 -19.10 30.27 -12.60
CA GLU A 111 -20.16 31.28 -12.67
C GLU A 111 -21.32 30.73 -13.51
N PRO A 112 -22.55 30.75 -12.98
CA PRO A 112 -23.70 30.22 -13.70
C PRO A 112 -24.00 31.07 -14.94
N LEU A 113 -24.48 30.42 -16.00
CA LEU A 113 -25.03 31.13 -17.15
C LEU A 113 -26.26 31.94 -16.74
N ASP A 114 -26.43 33.12 -17.33
CA ASP A 114 -27.62 33.95 -17.16
C ASP A 114 -28.87 33.10 -17.44
N LEU A 115 -29.82 33.10 -16.49
CA LEU A 115 -31.09 32.37 -16.52
C LEU A 115 -31.02 30.84 -16.31
N SER A 116 -29.89 30.28 -15.86
CA SER A 116 -29.85 28.86 -15.45
C SER A 116 -30.58 28.62 -14.11
N GLU A 117 -31.28 27.50 -14.01
CA GLU A 117 -31.98 27.06 -12.79
C GLU A 117 -31.34 25.78 -12.24
N SER A 118 -31.10 25.79 -10.93
CA SER A 118 -30.79 24.62 -10.13
C SER A 118 -32.06 23.91 -9.65
N VAL A 119 -31.96 22.64 -9.27
CA VAL A 119 -33.11 21.86 -8.78
C VAL A 119 -32.79 21.06 -7.52
N ILE A 120 -33.77 20.97 -6.62
CA ILE A 120 -33.79 20.00 -5.52
C ILE A 120 -34.93 19.03 -5.76
N TYR A 121 -34.61 17.73 -5.76
CA TYR A 121 -35.58 16.65 -5.75
C TYR A 121 -35.90 16.30 -4.30
N CYS A 122 -37.18 16.33 -3.95
CA CYS A 122 -37.72 16.05 -2.65
C CYS A 122 -38.55 14.76 -2.70
N PHE A 123 -38.29 13.87 -1.75
CA PHE A 123 -38.95 12.56 -1.65
C PHE A 123 -39.50 12.35 -0.25
N SER A 124 -40.69 11.77 -0.13
CA SER A 124 -41.21 11.19 1.09
C SER A 124 -40.67 9.76 1.28
N GLU A 125 -40.67 9.24 2.51
CA GLU A 125 -40.28 7.85 2.76
C GLU A 125 -41.24 6.84 2.11
N SER A 126 -42.53 7.18 2.03
CA SER A 126 -43.53 6.37 1.34
C SER A 126 -43.33 6.28 -0.17
N ASP A 127 -42.63 7.23 -0.80
CA ASP A 127 -42.40 7.23 -2.26
C ASP A 127 -41.62 5.99 -2.71
N PHE A 128 -40.82 5.40 -1.83
CA PHE A 128 -40.01 4.22 -2.12
C PHE A 128 -40.69 2.89 -1.75
N SER A 129 -41.83 2.92 -1.06
CA SER A 129 -42.49 1.71 -0.52
C SER A 129 -42.96 0.71 -1.58
N GLY A 130 -43.21 1.18 -2.81
CA GLY A 130 -43.59 0.35 -3.96
C GLY A 130 -42.42 -0.06 -4.85
N LEU A 131 -41.19 0.38 -4.55
CA LEU A 131 -40.04 0.15 -5.40
C LEU A 131 -39.26 -1.09 -4.95
N SER A 132 -39.54 -2.25 -5.59
CA SER A 132 -38.88 -3.49 -5.21
C SER A 132 -37.38 -3.49 -5.49
N SER A 133 -36.87 -2.89 -6.57
CA SER A 133 -35.45 -2.93 -6.92
C SER A 133 -34.62 -1.80 -6.29
N VAL A 134 -35.23 -0.97 -5.44
CA VAL A 134 -34.56 0.14 -4.74
C VAL A 134 -34.70 -0.01 -3.23
N ARG A 135 -33.62 0.21 -2.49
CA ARG A 135 -33.65 0.24 -1.02
C ARG A 135 -32.99 1.49 -0.48
N ILE A 136 -33.52 2.01 0.63
CA ILE A 136 -32.87 3.09 1.39
C ILE A 136 -31.76 2.46 2.22
N VAL A 137 -30.58 3.07 2.16
CA VAL A 137 -29.37 2.65 2.88
C VAL A 137 -28.85 3.84 3.66
N GLU A 138 -28.92 3.76 4.98
CA GLU A 138 -28.36 4.75 5.90
C GLU A 138 -27.10 4.17 6.52
N LEU A 139 -25.97 4.84 6.30
CA LEU A 139 -24.64 4.38 6.70
C LEU A 139 -23.96 5.49 7.47
N ASP A 140 -23.38 5.13 8.62
CA ASP A 140 -22.36 5.94 9.27
C ASP A 140 -21.02 5.23 9.08
N VAL A 141 -20.20 5.77 8.18
CA VAL A 141 -18.84 5.28 7.96
C VAL A 141 -17.91 6.15 8.80
N ALA A 142 -17.48 5.60 9.93
CA ALA A 142 -16.50 6.25 10.80
C ALA A 142 -15.30 6.74 9.99
N ASN A 143 -14.75 7.91 10.35
CA ASN A 143 -13.62 8.51 9.66
C ASN A 143 -13.84 8.81 8.16
N LEU A 144 -15.02 8.66 7.57
CA LEU A 144 -15.27 9.19 6.22
C LEU A 144 -15.85 10.59 6.33
N TRP A 145 -15.01 11.56 6.74
CA TRP A 145 -15.45 12.91 7.09
C TRP A 145 -16.24 13.59 5.98
N ARG A 146 -15.83 13.41 4.73
CA ARG A 146 -16.54 13.99 3.60
C ARG A 146 -17.94 13.35 3.43
N LEU A 147 -18.16 12.06 3.73
CA LEU A 147 -19.50 11.47 3.77
C LEU A 147 -20.33 12.00 4.96
N GLN A 148 -19.70 12.13 6.13
CA GLN A 148 -20.34 12.63 7.34
C GLN A 148 -20.80 14.09 7.19
N ALA A 149 -19.97 14.96 6.58
CA ALA A 149 -20.29 16.35 6.28
C ALA A 149 -21.50 16.50 5.35
N GLN A 150 -21.65 15.55 4.42
CA GLN A 150 -22.77 15.48 3.48
C GLN A 150 -24.04 14.90 4.11
N ARG A 151 -23.97 14.39 5.34
CA ARG A 151 -25.06 13.67 6.02
C ARG A 151 -25.68 12.62 5.08
N GLY A 152 -24.78 11.85 4.46
CA GLY A 152 -25.10 11.00 3.32
C GLY A 152 -26.10 9.90 3.66
N LEU A 153 -27.10 9.77 2.80
CA LEU A 153 -28.07 8.68 2.73
C LEU A 153 -28.04 8.17 1.29
N PHE A 154 -28.32 6.89 1.06
CA PHE A 154 -28.28 6.35 -0.30
C PHE A 154 -29.58 5.64 -0.68
N LEU A 155 -29.92 5.73 -1.96
CA LEU A 155 -30.75 4.72 -2.62
C LEU A 155 -29.83 3.72 -3.30
N ASP A 156 -29.96 2.44 -2.96
CA ASP A 156 -29.21 1.36 -3.59
C ASP A 156 -30.10 0.62 -4.59
N PHE A 157 -29.68 0.61 -5.85
CA PHE A 157 -30.41 0.03 -6.97
C PHE A 157 -29.88 -1.37 -7.27
N ARG A 158 -30.79 -2.34 -7.35
CA ARG A 158 -30.46 -3.72 -7.78
C ARG A 158 -30.28 -3.82 -9.31
N ASP A 159 -31.03 -3.01 -10.05
CA ASP A 159 -31.09 -3.02 -11.51
C ASP A 159 -31.53 -1.66 -12.07
N GLN A 160 -31.73 -1.59 -13.39
CA GLN A 160 -32.15 -0.37 -14.10
C GLN A 160 -33.67 -0.21 -14.18
N GLU A 161 -34.47 -1.18 -13.73
CA GLU A 161 -35.91 -1.25 -13.99
C GLU A 161 -36.64 -0.01 -13.47
N GLN A 162 -36.29 0.44 -12.26
CA GLN A 162 -36.97 1.53 -11.56
C GLN A 162 -36.27 2.89 -11.67
N VAL A 163 -35.17 2.98 -12.42
CA VAL A 163 -34.48 4.25 -12.70
C VAL A 163 -35.42 5.31 -13.32
N PRO A 164 -36.31 4.99 -14.28
CA PRO A 164 -37.22 5.98 -14.86
C PRO A 164 -38.21 6.57 -13.85
N ASP A 165 -38.57 5.82 -12.81
CA ASP A 165 -39.62 6.19 -11.86
C ASP A 165 -39.14 7.25 -10.86
N ILE A 166 -37.86 7.21 -10.47
CA ILE A 166 -37.28 8.04 -9.40
C ILE A 166 -37.48 9.53 -9.67
N ARG A 167 -37.25 9.98 -10.90
CA ARG A 167 -37.46 11.39 -11.23
C ARG A 167 -38.95 11.78 -11.15
N SER A 168 -39.83 10.87 -11.56
CA SER A 168 -41.27 11.14 -11.70
C SER A 168 -42.00 11.26 -10.36
N ILE A 169 -41.55 10.51 -9.35
CA ILE A 169 -42.11 10.53 -7.99
C ILE A 169 -41.66 11.76 -7.19
N ALA A 170 -40.55 12.39 -7.57
CA ALA A 170 -40.01 13.54 -6.86
C ALA A 170 -40.88 14.80 -6.97
N THR A 171 -41.03 15.50 -5.85
CA THR A 171 -41.36 16.94 -5.89
C THR A 171 -40.10 17.72 -6.23
N ARG A 172 -40.18 18.64 -7.20
CA ARG A 172 -39.02 19.38 -7.71
C ARG A 172 -39.13 20.85 -7.33
N ILE A 173 -38.09 21.37 -6.70
CA ILE A 173 -37.97 22.80 -6.36
C ILE A 173 -36.88 23.41 -7.25
N PHE A 174 -37.27 24.37 -8.07
CA PHE A 174 -36.40 25.11 -8.99
C PHE A 174 -36.09 26.50 -8.45
N PHE A 175 -34.86 26.95 -8.61
CA PHE A 175 -34.41 28.27 -8.19
C PHE A 175 -33.18 28.71 -9.00
N PRO A 176 -32.83 30.01 -9.01
CA PRO A 176 -31.69 30.51 -9.78
C PRO A 176 -30.38 29.84 -9.38
N SER A 177 -29.57 29.43 -10.37
CA SER A 177 -28.24 28.87 -10.13
C SER A 177 -27.34 29.85 -9.41
N VAL A 178 -26.54 29.35 -8.46
CA VAL A 178 -25.58 30.15 -7.69
C VAL A 178 -24.25 29.40 -7.62
N LYS A 179 -23.15 30.14 -7.70
CA LYS A 179 -21.81 29.59 -7.53
C LYS A 179 -21.55 29.12 -6.09
N LEU A 180 -20.90 27.98 -5.96
CA LEU A 180 -20.42 27.44 -4.70
C LEU A 180 -19.23 28.26 -4.22
N THR A 181 -19.29 28.77 -2.98
CA THR A 181 -18.17 29.51 -2.39
C THR A 181 -17.07 28.54 -1.93
N GLU A 182 -15.83 29.04 -1.79
CA GLU A 182 -14.70 28.19 -1.32
C GLU A 182 -14.91 27.68 0.12
N GLN A 183 -15.55 28.48 0.98
CA GLN A 183 -15.92 28.06 2.33
C GLN A 183 -16.94 26.90 2.31
N GLU A 184 -17.96 26.99 1.46
CA GLU A 184 -18.94 25.92 1.30
C GLU A 184 -18.34 24.66 0.66
N ARG A 185 -17.40 24.85 -0.29
CA ARG A 185 -16.65 23.76 -0.88
C ARG A 185 -15.81 23.04 0.17
N SER A 186 -15.07 23.78 0.99
CA SER A 186 -14.26 23.22 2.08
C SER A 186 -15.09 22.52 3.15
N TYR A 187 -16.34 22.96 3.36
CA TYR A 187 -17.29 22.27 4.24
C TYR A 187 -17.77 20.94 3.63
N LEU A 188 -18.14 20.91 2.34
CA LEU A 188 -18.60 19.69 1.66
C LEU A 188 -17.48 18.71 1.34
N TYR A 189 -16.28 19.23 1.13
CA TYR A 189 -15.06 18.54 0.73
C TYR A 189 -13.93 18.98 1.65
N PRO A 190 -13.88 18.47 2.89
CA PRO A 190 -12.79 18.75 3.81
C PRO A 190 -11.44 18.57 3.14
N VAL A 191 -10.58 19.60 3.26
CA VAL A 191 -9.20 19.55 2.77
C VAL A 191 -8.35 18.61 3.64
N ARG A 192 -8.73 18.49 4.90
CA ARG A 192 -8.12 17.63 5.92
C ARG A 192 -8.59 16.20 5.74
N LYS A 193 -7.71 15.25 6.08
CA LYS A 193 -7.98 13.83 5.93
C LYS A 193 -8.04 13.14 7.28
N SER A 194 -8.97 12.22 7.41
CA SER A 194 -9.00 11.28 8.51
C SER A 194 -7.98 10.14 8.32
N ALA A 195 -7.86 9.27 9.33
CA ALA A 195 -7.11 8.03 9.22
C ALA A 195 -7.59 7.10 8.08
N LEU A 196 -8.90 7.00 7.85
CA LEU A 196 -9.45 6.18 6.74
C LEU A 196 -9.08 6.81 5.40
N GLU A 197 -9.24 8.12 5.28
CA GLU A 197 -9.02 8.82 4.01
C GLU A 197 -7.54 8.77 3.58
N ASN A 198 -6.61 8.73 4.54
CA ASN A 198 -5.19 8.49 4.29
C ASN A 198 -4.89 7.05 3.79
N VAL A 199 -5.62 6.04 4.29
CA VAL A 199 -5.46 4.65 3.82
C VAL A 199 -5.98 4.51 2.39
N LEU A 200 -7.06 5.19 2.06
CA LEU A 200 -7.68 5.11 0.74
C LEU A 200 -6.77 5.65 -0.38
N ASP A 201 -5.99 6.70 -0.11
CA ASP A 201 -4.99 7.21 -1.06
C ASP A 201 -4.05 6.10 -1.58
N GLN A 202 -3.68 5.14 -0.74
CA GLN A 202 -2.79 4.03 -1.09
C GLN A 202 -3.39 3.12 -2.17
N TRP A 203 -4.71 2.89 -2.14
CA TRP A 203 -5.41 2.12 -3.16
C TRP A 203 -5.46 2.87 -4.49
N PHE A 204 -5.83 4.17 -4.46
CA PHE A 204 -5.94 4.97 -5.66
C PHE A 204 -4.60 5.12 -6.36
N TYR A 205 -3.54 5.37 -5.59
CA TYR A 205 -2.17 5.39 -6.10
C TYR A 205 -1.84 4.07 -6.79
N ARG A 206 -2.00 2.93 -6.08
CA ARG A 206 -1.68 1.61 -6.61
C ARG A 206 -2.43 1.34 -7.91
N HIS A 207 -3.73 1.65 -7.96
CA HIS A 207 -4.54 1.43 -9.15
C HIS A 207 -4.13 2.31 -10.32
N GLN A 208 -3.75 3.57 -10.06
CA GLN A 208 -3.24 4.48 -11.10
C GLN A 208 -1.91 3.98 -11.68
N VAL A 209 -0.97 3.54 -10.82
CA VAL A 209 0.29 2.97 -11.30
C VAL A 209 0.08 1.66 -12.06
N ASP A 210 -0.75 0.75 -11.56
CA ASP A 210 -1.05 -0.51 -12.25
C ASP A 210 -1.65 -0.24 -13.65
N THR A 211 -2.51 0.77 -13.77
CA THR A 211 -3.10 1.19 -15.05
C THR A 211 -2.03 1.76 -15.97
N MET A 212 -1.24 2.75 -15.50
CA MET A 212 -0.17 3.38 -16.28
C MET A 212 0.86 2.37 -16.78
N MET A 213 1.25 1.42 -15.92
CA MET A 213 2.21 0.36 -16.27
C MET A 213 1.64 -0.63 -17.30
N SER A 214 0.35 -0.95 -17.20
CA SER A 214 -0.31 -1.82 -18.18
C SER A 214 -0.36 -1.19 -19.58
N ASP A 215 -0.48 0.14 -19.66
CA ASP A 215 -0.49 0.89 -20.91
C ASP A 215 0.91 1.03 -21.52
N PHE A 216 1.95 1.16 -20.70
CA PHE A 216 3.33 1.36 -21.15
C PHE A 216 3.95 0.14 -21.83
N VAL A 217 3.61 -1.09 -21.39
CA VAL A 217 4.35 -2.30 -21.76
C VAL A 217 3.61 -3.19 -22.75
N GLY A 218 2.32 -2.94 -23.05
CA GLY A 218 1.51 -3.81 -23.93
C GLY A 218 1.36 -5.25 -23.39
N ILE A 219 1.90 -5.51 -22.20
CA ILE A 219 1.88 -6.75 -21.44
C ILE A 219 1.07 -6.41 -20.20
N LYS A 220 0.04 -7.23 -19.92
CA LYS A 220 -0.66 -7.18 -18.63
C LYS A 220 0.35 -7.55 -17.54
N HIS A 221 1.07 -6.56 -17.01
CA HIS A 221 1.82 -6.73 -15.78
C HIS A 221 0.82 -7.07 -14.69
N HIS A 222 0.77 -8.35 -14.31
CA HIS A 222 0.31 -8.70 -12.99
C HIS A 222 1.42 -8.26 -12.05
N LEU A 223 1.34 -7.02 -11.59
CA LEU A 223 2.09 -6.48 -10.45
C LEU A 223 1.63 -7.21 -9.17
N THR A 224 1.73 -8.54 -9.18
CA THR A 224 1.65 -9.38 -8.00
C THR A 224 3.04 -9.37 -7.40
N VAL A 225 3.48 -8.19 -6.93
CA VAL A 225 4.67 -8.12 -6.06
C VAL A 225 4.27 -8.86 -4.80
N LYS A 226 4.69 -10.11 -4.69
CA LYS A 226 4.59 -10.89 -3.46
C LYS A 226 5.57 -10.27 -2.47
N ARG A 227 5.02 -9.70 -1.39
CA ARG A 227 5.72 -8.89 -0.39
C ARG A 227 5.85 -9.69 0.90
N TYR A 228 6.47 -10.86 0.84
CA TYR A 228 6.74 -11.66 2.03
C TYR A 228 8.15 -12.22 1.97
N SER A 229 8.73 -12.46 3.14
CA SER A 229 10.10 -12.97 3.25
C SER A 229 10.25 -14.32 2.56
N TYR A 230 11.39 -14.53 1.92
CA TYR A 230 11.75 -15.79 1.27
C TYR A 230 11.77 -16.92 2.31
N PRO A 231 10.89 -17.94 2.19
CA PRO A 231 10.82 -19.01 3.19
C PRO A 231 12.14 -19.76 3.36
N GLY A 232 12.90 -19.97 2.28
CA GLY A 232 14.20 -20.64 2.35
C GLY A 232 15.30 -19.84 3.07
N ALA A 233 15.04 -18.61 3.51
CA ALA A 233 15.92 -17.90 4.45
C ALA A 233 15.87 -18.51 5.87
N PHE A 234 14.82 -19.28 6.17
CA PHE A 234 14.54 -19.84 7.49
C PHE A 234 14.71 -21.35 7.53
N GLN A 235 15.00 -21.87 8.72
CA GLN A 235 15.06 -23.31 8.97
C GLN A 235 13.70 -23.93 8.66
N TRP A 236 13.73 -25.12 8.04
CA TRP A 236 12.53 -25.84 7.62
C TRP A 236 11.57 -25.04 6.72
N ARG A 237 12.05 -23.93 6.15
CA ARG A 237 11.26 -22.97 5.37
C ARG A 237 10.06 -22.38 6.13
N VAL A 238 10.14 -22.29 7.45
CA VAL A 238 9.09 -21.74 8.30
C VAL A 238 9.39 -20.28 8.59
N VAL A 239 8.59 -19.37 8.04
CA VAL A 239 8.70 -17.93 8.32
C VAL A 239 8.08 -17.62 9.68
N PRO A 240 8.76 -16.89 10.59
CA PRO A 240 8.19 -16.49 11.86
C PRO A 240 6.93 -15.63 11.71
N ASP A 241 5.87 -16.00 12.43
CA ASP A 241 4.65 -15.19 12.54
C ASP A 241 4.92 -13.86 13.26
N LEU A 242 4.12 -12.83 12.98
CA LEU A 242 4.14 -11.56 13.70
C LEU A 242 3.78 -11.79 15.19
N PRO A 243 4.70 -11.58 16.15
CA PRO A 243 4.36 -11.79 17.55
C PRO A 243 3.44 -10.65 18.04
N PRO A 244 2.38 -10.95 18.82
CA PRO A 244 1.44 -9.93 19.33
C PRO A 244 2.13 -8.82 20.14
N THR A 245 3.30 -9.09 20.70
CA THR A 245 4.07 -8.17 21.53
C THR A 245 5.02 -7.26 20.74
N TRP A 246 5.19 -7.45 19.43
CA TRP A 246 6.16 -6.67 18.65
C TRP A 246 5.91 -5.17 18.76
N VAL A 247 4.65 -4.75 18.62
CA VAL A 247 4.25 -3.33 18.75
C VAL A 247 3.84 -2.94 20.18
N GLY A 248 4.02 -3.85 21.15
CA GLY A 248 3.45 -3.73 22.50
C GLY A 248 1.92 -3.85 22.51
N GLU A 249 1.27 -3.32 23.55
CA GLU A 249 -0.19 -3.42 23.75
C GLU A 249 -1.00 -2.29 23.08
N HIS A 250 -0.38 -1.49 22.20
CA HIS A 250 -1.02 -0.33 21.60
C HIS A 250 -1.86 -0.70 20.36
N GLN A 251 -3.14 -1.02 20.57
CA GLN A 251 -4.07 -1.35 19.48
C GLN A 251 -4.24 -0.26 18.41
N GLY A 252 -3.90 1.00 18.73
CA GLY A 252 -3.94 2.13 17.81
C GLY A 252 -3.03 1.99 16.58
N TRP A 253 -2.10 1.03 16.58
CA TRP A 253 -1.31 0.69 15.38
C TRP A 253 -2.10 -0.09 14.33
N PHE A 254 -3.14 -0.82 14.72
CA PHE A 254 -3.96 -1.65 13.81
C PHE A 254 -5.36 -1.08 13.61
N LEU A 255 -5.93 -0.49 14.67
CA LEU A 255 -7.27 0.08 14.67
C LEU A 255 -7.17 1.60 14.68
N PRO A 256 -7.62 2.29 13.62
CA PRO A 256 -7.58 3.75 13.59
C PRO A 256 -8.48 4.33 14.68
N ILE A 257 -8.04 5.42 15.31
CA ILE A 257 -8.87 6.21 16.22
C ILE A 257 -10.07 6.75 15.44
N VAL A 258 -11.28 6.60 15.99
CA VAL A 258 -12.49 7.16 15.39
C VAL A 258 -12.61 8.62 15.79
N GLU A 259 -12.56 9.50 14.79
CA GLU A 259 -12.63 10.94 14.96
C GLU A 259 -13.90 11.49 14.30
N PRO A 260 -14.72 12.26 15.02
CA PRO A 260 -15.92 12.84 14.43
C PRO A 260 -15.57 13.98 13.46
N GLU A 261 -16.36 14.17 12.41
CA GLU A 261 -16.27 15.33 11.49
C GLU A 261 -16.20 16.67 12.24
N ALA A 262 -16.86 16.78 13.40
CA ALA A 262 -16.91 18.00 14.19
C ALA A 262 -15.52 18.54 14.61
N VAL A 263 -14.47 17.70 14.63
CA VAL A 263 -13.11 18.16 14.92
C VAL A 263 -12.62 19.16 13.85
N LEU A 264 -13.12 19.08 12.62
CA LEU A 264 -12.81 20.03 11.54
C LEU A 264 -13.25 21.47 11.85
N ARG A 265 -14.20 21.66 12.77
CA ARG A 265 -14.73 22.98 13.16
C ARG A 265 -13.90 23.65 14.24
N SER A 266 -12.99 22.91 14.87
CA SER A 266 -12.13 23.38 15.93
C SER A 266 -10.68 23.12 15.54
N THR A 267 -10.11 24.06 14.78
CA THR A 267 -8.69 24.02 14.40
C THR A 267 -7.93 25.13 15.10
N SER A 268 -6.73 24.82 15.60
CA SER A 268 -5.77 25.79 16.13
C SER A 268 -4.73 26.11 15.06
N PRO A 269 -4.69 27.35 14.54
CA PRO A 269 -3.69 27.73 13.56
C PRO A 269 -2.31 27.80 14.22
N VAL A 270 -1.29 27.36 13.50
CA VAL A 270 0.12 27.51 13.85
C VAL A 270 0.78 28.26 12.70
N SER A 271 1.12 29.52 12.94
CA SER A 271 1.86 30.35 11.97
C SER A 271 3.33 29.99 12.01
N ILE A 272 3.88 29.59 10.86
CA ILE A 272 5.28 29.24 10.70
C ILE A 272 5.94 30.28 9.81
N SER A 273 7.05 30.84 10.28
CA SER A 273 7.98 31.62 9.46
C SER A 273 9.37 31.04 9.61
N LEU A 274 10.22 31.26 8.61
CA LEU A 274 11.65 30.93 8.68
C LEU A 274 12.47 32.22 8.65
N PRO A 275 13.54 32.31 9.46
CA PRO A 275 14.54 33.35 9.28
C PRO A 275 15.16 33.30 7.87
N ALA A 276 15.55 34.45 7.34
CA ALA A 276 16.36 34.49 6.13
C ALA A 276 17.71 33.78 6.39
N SER A 277 18.21 33.00 5.43
CA SER A 277 19.52 32.32 5.46
C SER A 277 19.72 31.20 6.51
N SER A 278 18.66 30.54 6.97
CA SER A 278 18.81 29.35 7.81
C SER A 278 19.36 28.17 7.01
N ASP A 279 20.46 27.56 7.50
CA ASP A 279 20.76 26.19 7.11
C ASP A 279 19.67 25.23 7.62
N ILE A 280 19.69 23.98 7.17
CA ILE A 280 18.65 23.02 7.54
C ILE A 280 18.59 22.79 9.06
N GLY A 281 19.72 22.78 9.77
CA GLY A 281 19.75 22.54 11.21
C GLY A 281 19.10 23.68 11.99
N ASP A 282 19.44 24.91 11.64
CA ASP A 282 18.85 26.12 12.23
C ASP A 282 17.35 26.23 11.92
N ALA A 283 16.93 25.89 10.69
CA ALA A 283 15.53 25.88 10.30
C ALA A 283 14.74 24.84 11.10
N VAL A 284 15.27 23.63 11.28
CA VAL A 284 14.65 22.56 12.06
C VAL A 284 14.44 23.01 13.51
N GLU A 285 15.48 23.56 14.15
CA GLU A 285 15.43 23.99 15.54
C GLU A 285 14.47 25.18 15.74
N HIS A 286 14.45 26.11 14.78
CA HIS A 286 13.50 27.22 14.78
C HIS A 286 12.05 26.70 14.73
N VAL A 287 11.74 25.81 13.79
CA VAL A 287 10.40 25.24 13.67
C VAL A 287 10.04 24.44 14.93
N ARG A 288 10.98 23.67 15.49
CA ARG A 288 10.79 22.93 16.75
C ARG A 288 10.24 23.83 17.86
N CYS A 289 10.84 25.01 18.04
CA CYS A 289 10.38 25.98 19.03
C CYS A 289 8.95 26.51 18.76
N LEU A 290 8.54 26.57 17.49
CA LEU A 290 7.20 27.01 17.09
C LEU A 290 6.13 25.92 17.28
N VAL A 291 6.47 24.64 17.04
CA VAL A 291 5.47 23.55 16.95
C VAL A 291 5.35 22.69 18.21
N GLU A 292 6.35 22.67 19.09
CA GLU A 292 6.36 21.77 20.26
C GLU A 292 5.15 22.00 21.20
N ALA A 293 4.92 23.25 21.62
CA ALA A 293 3.80 23.58 22.49
C ALA A 293 2.43 23.39 21.80
N PRO A 294 2.21 23.81 20.54
CA PRO A 294 0.99 23.50 19.80
C PRO A 294 0.71 22.00 19.67
N ILE A 295 1.70 21.17 19.37
CA ILE A 295 1.52 19.72 19.23
C ILE A 295 1.10 19.11 20.58
N LEU A 296 1.74 19.49 21.68
CA LEU A 296 1.34 19.05 23.02
C LEU A 296 -0.10 19.46 23.36
N ALA A 297 -0.48 20.71 23.07
CA ALA A 297 -1.82 21.22 23.31
C ALA A 297 -2.87 20.47 22.47
N SER A 298 -2.55 20.19 21.20
CA SER A 298 -3.40 19.40 20.30
C SER A 298 -3.61 17.98 20.82
N ARG A 299 -2.56 17.27 21.22
CA ARG A 299 -2.67 15.92 21.80
C ARG A 299 -3.52 15.87 23.06
N THR A 300 -3.43 16.91 23.88
CA THR A 300 -4.17 16.98 25.16
C THR A 300 -5.64 17.31 24.96
N SER A 301 -5.95 18.19 24.00
CA SER A 301 -7.30 18.68 23.75
C SER A 301 -8.08 17.88 22.70
N GLY A 302 -7.38 17.13 21.84
CA GLY A 302 -7.95 16.50 20.64
C GLY A 302 -8.24 17.49 19.50
N GLN A 303 -7.85 18.76 19.65
CA GLN A 303 -8.07 19.80 18.64
C GLN A 303 -7.07 19.67 17.49
N LEU A 304 -7.51 19.83 16.24
CA LEU A 304 -6.61 19.77 15.08
C LEU A 304 -5.72 21.01 14.99
N LEU A 305 -4.44 20.81 14.68
CA LEU A 305 -3.58 21.90 14.23
C LEU A 305 -3.80 22.18 12.75
N THR A 306 -3.71 23.45 12.36
CA THR A 306 -3.61 23.88 10.97
C THR A 306 -2.33 24.68 10.80
N PHE A 307 -1.40 24.18 9.99
CA PHE A 307 -0.17 24.91 9.68
C PHE A 307 -0.44 25.96 8.62
N ALA A 308 -0.06 27.20 8.90
CA ALA A 308 -0.15 28.35 8.01
C ALA A 308 1.24 28.97 7.88
N ILE A 309 1.63 29.33 6.65
CA ILE A 309 2.98 29.83 6.37
C ILE A 309 2.93 31.35 6.26
N ASP A 310 3.71 32.02 7.09
CA ASP A 310 3.83 33.48 7.12
C ASP A 310 5.14 33.89 6.42
N VAL A 311 5.06 34.06 5.10
CA VAL A 311 6.15 34.51 4.24
C VAL A 311 5.71 35.70 3.39
N ASP A 312 6.64 36.59 3.04
CA ASP A 312 6.34 37.81 2.29
C ASP A 312 5.78 37.47 0.89
N SER A 313 4.47 37.71 0.76
CA SER A 313 3.57 37.35 -0.36
C SER A 313 3.99 37.86 -1.74
N THR A 314 4.96 38.78 -1.81
CA THR A 314 5.44 39.34 -3.07
C THR A 314 6.34 38.40 -3.87
N THR A 315 6.68 37.21 -3.34
CA THR A 315 7.78 36.42 -3.89
C THR A 315 7.45 35.01 -4.38
N TYR A 316 6.42 34.27 -3.92
CA TYR A 316 6.31 32.83 -4.30
C TYR A 316 4.91 32.21 -4.43
N PRO A 317 4.63 31.42 -5.50
CA PRO A 317 3.35 30.74 -5.73
C PRO A 317 3.17 29.40 -4.96
N LEU A 318 4.20 28.90 -4.29
CA LEU A 318 4.24 27.53 -3.71
C LEU A 318 3.61 27.39 -2.32
N VAL A 319 3.28 28.51 -1.65
CA VAL A 319 2.85 28.55 -0.24
C VAL A 319 1.63 27.68 0.03
N ALA A 320 0.59 27.80 -0.81
CA ALA A 320 -0.64 27.02 -0.63
C ALA A 320 -0.40 25.50 -0.81
N GLY A 321 0.55 25.11 -1.67
CA GLY A 321 0.99 23.72 -1.83
C GLY A 321 1.69 23.21 -0.57
N ALA A 322 2.64 23.99 -0.05
CA ALA A 322 3.36 23.70 1.17
C ALA A 322 2.42 23.55 2.38
N GLU A 323 1.49 24.49 2.60
CA GLU A 323 0.50 24.40 3.69
C GLU A 323 -0.34 23.12 3.58
N ARG A 324 -0.85 22.80 2.39
CA ARG A 324 -1.63 21.57 2.16
C ARG A 324 -0.81 20.33 2.46
N LEU A 325 0.46 20.29 2.05
CA LEU A 325 1.35 19.16 2.28
C LEU A 325 1.63 18.95 3.77
N LEU A 326 1.96 20.01 4.51
CA LEU A 326 2.22 19.94 5.95
C LEU A 326 1.00 19.45 6.73
N ASN A 327 -0.19 19.94 6.37
CA ASN A 327 -1.43 19.49 6.99
C ASN A 327 -1.74 18.01 6.66
N ARG A 328 -1.42 17.51 5.45
CA ARG A 328 -1.53 16.07 5.12
C ARG A 328 -0.59 15.20 5.95
N VAL A 329 0.66 15.64 6.13
CA VAL A 329 1.64 14.91 6.96
C VAL A 329 1.18 14.86 8.41
N TRP A 330 0.75 15.99 8.96
CA TRP A 330 0.19 16.02 10.31
C TRP A 330 -1.02 15.10 10.46
N ASP A 331 -1.95 15.10 9.51
CA ASP A 331 -3.10 14.20 9.50
C ASP A 331 -2.69 12.71 9.46
N GLY A 332 -1.58 12.39 8.79
CA GLY A 332 -1.01 11.06 8.73
C GLY A 332 -0.40 10.55 10.04
N VAL A 333 0.34 11.42 10.75
CA VAL A 333 1.11 10.99 11.95
C VAL A 333 0.35 11.15 13.26
N ARG A 334 -0.53 12.16 13.38
CA ARG A 334 -1.16 12.53 14.67
C ARG A 334 -2.09 11.47 15.26
N ALA A 335 -2.69 10.65 14.39
CA ALA A 335 -3.65 9.62 14.78
C ALA A 335 -2.96 8.32 15.24
N LEU A 336 -1.64 8.24 15.09
CA LEU A 336 -0.86 7.05 15.39
C LEU A 336 -0.19 7.15 16.78
N PRO A 337 0.13 6.02 17.43
CA PRO A 337 0.72 5.97 18.77
C PRO A 337 2.21 6.42 18.85
N TYR A 338 2.57 7.50 18.16
CA TYR A 338 3.90 8.11 18.28
C TYR A 338 4.06 8.87 19.59
N ASP A 339 5.29 8.94 20.08
CA ASP A 339 5.68 9.74 21.23
C ASP A 339 5.70 11.23 20.86
N LEU A 340 5.57 12.11 21.86
CA LEU A 340 5.53 13.56 21.60
C LEU A 340 6.81 14.04 20.91
N SER A 341 7.97 13.58 21.39
CA SER A 341 9.26 13.93 20.81
C SER A 341 9.41 13.49 19.36
N GLU A 342 8.86 12.31 19.02
CA GLU A 342 8.89 11.75 17.66
C GLU A 342 8.02 12.59 16.71
N LEU A 343 6.81 12.98 17.15
CA LEU A 343 5.93 13.85 16.37
C LEU A 343 6.55 15.23 16.14
N VAL A 344 7.15 15.81 17.20
CA VAL A 344 7.83 17.11 17.10
C VAL A 344 9.00 17.02 16.12
N ALA A 345 9.86 16.01 16.23
CA ALA A 345 10.99 15.82 15.31
C ALA A 345 10.53 15.67 13.85
N CYS A 346 9.52 14.82 13.59
CA CYS A 346 8.96 14.61 12.26
C CYS A 346 8.40 15.90 11.66
N ILE A 347 7.55 16.61 12.40
CA ILE A 347 6.89 17.83 11.90
C ILE A 347 7.90 18.96 11.73
N SER A 348 8.85 19.12 12.64
CA SER A 348 9.90 20.14 12.55
C SER A 348 10.75 19.97 11.29
N LEU A 349 11.28 18.76 11.07
CA LEU A 349 12.12 18.50 9.89
C LEU A 349 11.34 18.60 8.59
N THR A 350 10.14 18.00 8.53
CA THR A 350 9.28 18.08 7.34
C THR A 350 8.95 19.53 6.99
N THR A 351 8.57 20.33 8.00
CA THR A 351 8.23 21.74 7.80
C THR A 351 9.42 22.55 7.33
N ALA A 352 10.60 22.36 7.92
CA ALA A 352 11.83 23.03 7.50
C ALA A 352 12.15 22.71 6.03
N LEU A 353 12.13 21.44 5.63
CA LEU A 353 12.41 21.01 4.25
C LEU A 353 11.40 21.57 3.25
N VAL A 354 10.11 21.44 3.53
CA VAL A 354 9.03 21.94 2.67
C VAL A 354 9.16 23.45 2.46
N LEU A 355 9.44 24.19 3.53
CA LEU A 355 9.61 25.64 3.48
C LEU A 355 10.87 26.05 2.73
N LEU A 356 12.02 25.44 3.01
CA LEU A 356 13.28 25.74 2.32
C LEU A 356 13.16 25.47 0.80
N ARG A 357 12.47 24.40 0.37
CA ARG A 357 12.15 24.19 -1.06
C ARG A 357 11.19 25.25 -1.60
N ALA A 358 10.14 25.56 -0.85
CA ALA A 358 9.12 26.52 -1.29
C ALA A 358 9.67 27.95 -1.40
N THR A 359 10.73 28.29 -0.65
CA THR A 359 11.41 29.59 -0.69
C THR A 359 12.62 29.65 -1.62
N GLY A 360 12.88 28.57 -2.39
CA GLY A 360 13.92 28.54 -3.42
C GLY A 360 15.35 28.47 -2.86
N HIS A 361 15.56 27.77 -1.74
CA HIS A 361 16.91 27.55 -1.22
C HIS A 361 17.65 26.51 -2.08
N ASP A 362 18.70 26.93 -2.77
CA ASP A 362 19.37 26.12 -3.82
C ASP A 362 20.26 24.97 -3.28
N GLU A 363 20.49 24.88 -1.96
CA GLU A 363 21.47 23.96 -1.34
C GLU A 363 20.85 23.00 -0.30
N ILE A 364 19.80 22.27 -0.67
CA ILE A 364 19.15 21.30 0.23
C ILE A 364 18.95 19.92 -0.40
N ASP A 365 19.78 19.51 -1.35
CA ASP A 365 19.66 18.17 -1.93
C ASP A 365 20.37 17.10 -1.08
N ASP A 366 21.53 17.43 -0.50
CA ASP A 366 22.32 16.53 0.35
C ASP A 366 22.04 16.73 1.86
N TRP A 367 20.87 17.30 2.20
CA TRP A 367 20.52 17.66 3.58
C TRP A 367 20.55 16.46 4.54
N HIS A 368 20.18 15.28 4.04
CA HIS A 368 20.09 14.04 4.80
C HIS A 368 21.50 13.56 5.18
N GLU A 369 22.49 13.68 4.27
CA GLU A 369 23.87 13.37 4.60
C GLU A 369 24.47 14.37 5.60
N ASN A 370 24.13 15.65 5.44
CA ASN A 370 24.59 16.71 6.35
C ASN A 370 24.05 16.54 7.78
N LEU A 371 22.80 16.10 7.94
CA LEU A 371 22.18 15.91 9.25
C LEU A 371 22.48 14.54 9.87
N TRP A 372 22.58 13.49 9.06
CA TRP A 372 22.57 12.10 9.54
C TRP A 372 23.85 11.31 9.23
N GLY A 373 24.81 11.92 8.53
CA GLY A 373 26.02 11.26 8.04
C GLY A 373 25.70 10.28 6.91
N GLU A 374 26.35 9.12 6.88
CA GLU A 374 26.03 8.13 5.84
C GLU A 374 24.58 7.66 5.93
N THR A 375 23.88 7.66 4.79
CA THR A 375 22.48 7.24 4.68
C THR A 375 22.31 6.03 3.79
N ASP A 376 21.20 5.31 3.98
CA ASP A 376 20.68 4.31 3.06
C ASP A 376 19.28 4.76 2.59
N LEU A 377 18.94 4.43 1.34
CA LEU A 377 17.58 4.53 0.84
C LEU A 377 16.80 3.28 1.27
N LEU A 378 15.68 3.47 1.96
CA LEU A 378 14.72 2.42 2.25
C LEU A 378 13.54 2.51 1.29
N GLU A 379 13.19 1.38 0.69
CA GLU A 379 11.91 1.17 0.04
C GLU A 379 10.95 0.45 1.00
N VAL A 380 9.72 0.95 1.08
CA VAL A 380 8.67 0.35 1.90
C VAL A 380 7.38 0.31 1.11
N ALA A 381 6.47 -0.59 1.48
CA ALA A 381 5.07 -0.44 1.11
C ALA A 381 4.16 -0.91 2.23
N PRO A 382 3.04 -0.20 2.48
CA PRO A 382 2.01 -0.70 3.39
C PRO A 382 1.32 -1.93 2.81
N VAL A 383 0.71 -2.74 3.69
CA VAL A 383 -0.13 -3.87 3.29
C VAL A 383 -1.21 -3.35 2.32
N GLY A 384 -1.24 -3.92 1.11
CA GLY A 384 -2.18 -3.52 0.06
C GLY A 384 -1.86 -2.23 -0.71
N GLY A 385 -0.89 -1.40 -0.29
CA GLY A 385 -0.54 -0.12 -0.96
C GLY A 385 0.57 -0.23 -2.00
N HIS A 386 1.26 0.87 -2.30
CA HIS A 386 2.38 0.93 -3.26
C HIS A 386 3.73 1.20 -2.58
N ILE A 387 4.81 0.97 -3.33
CA ILE A 387 6.20 1.25 -2.97
C ILE A 387 6.42 2.76 -2.86
N GLU A 388 7.05 3.15 -1.76
CA GLU A 388 7.58 4.49 -1.50
C GLU A 388 9.03 4.37 -1.04
N ALA A 389 9.82 5.42 -1.22
CA ALA A 389 11.22 5.44 -0.84
C ALA A 389 11.58 6.66 0.00
N GLY A 390 12.50 6.48 0.96
CA GLY A 390 12.97 7.54 1.85
C GLY A 390 14.34 7.21 2.43
N PHE A 391 15.11 8.23 2.77
CA PHE A 391 16.44 8.08 3.34
C PHE A 391 16.40 7.90 4.86
N VAL A 392 17.33 7.10 5.37
CA VAL A 392 17.59 6.93 6.81
C VAL A 392 19.09 6.87 7.08
N SER A 393 19.51 7.23 8.29
CA SER A 393 20.89 7.04 8.75
C SER A 393 21.27 5.56 8.76
N LYS A 394 22.42 5.21 8.16
CA LYS A 394 22.96 3.84 8.23
C LYS A 394 23.21 3.39 9.67
N ALA A 395 23.71 4.31 10.51
CA ALA A 395 24.00 4.04 11.90
C ALA A 395 22.72 3.72 12.68
N ALA A 396 21.69 4.56 12.54
CA ALA A 396 20.41 4.33 13.20
C ALA A 396 19.76 3.03 12.69
N LEU A 397 19.76 2.80 11.38
CA LEU A 397 19.21 1.56 10.78
C LEU A 397 19.91 0.31 11.34
N ALA A 398 21.24 0.34 11.46
CA ALA A 398 22.02 -0.74 12.04
C ALA A 398 21.64 -1.05 13.51
N GLU A 399 21.30 -0.01 14.29
CA GLU A 399 20.85 -0.12 15.68
C GLU A 399 19.41 -0.63 15.81
N ALA A 400 18.56 -0.38 14.81
CA ALA A 400 17.17 -0.81 14.81
C ALA A 400 16.99 -2.31 14.55
N PHE A 401 17.97 -2.97 13.91
CA PHE A 401 17.87 -4.42 13.69
C PHE A 401 17.76 -5.18 15.01
N THR A 402 16.89 -6.19 15.02
CA THR A 402 16.82 -7.18 16.09
C THR A 402 17.55 -8.46 15.70
N THR A 403 17.95 -9.23 16.71
CA THR A 403 18.50 -10.58 16.54
C THR A 403 17.53 -11.66 17.04
N SER A 404 16.32 -11.29 17.46
CA SER A 404 15.36 -12.23 18.07
C SER A 404 15.10 -13.47 17.23
N HIS A 405 15.05 -13.33 15.90
CA HIS A 405 14.75 -14.40 14.95
C HIS A 405 16.01 -15.04 14.32
N PHE A 406 17.22 -14.69 14.75
CA PHE A 406 18.45 -15.22 14.12
C PHE A 406 18.61 -16.72 14.32
N HIS A 407 18.02 -17.28 15.38
CA HIS A 407 18.03 -18.71 15.66
C HIS A 407 17.13 -19.50 14.70
N GLU A 408 16.17 -18.84 14.06
CA GLU A 408 15.23 -19.42 13.09
C GLU A 408 15.78 -19.32 11.64
N LEU A 409 16.82 -18.52 11.40
CA LEU A 409 17.46 -18.42 10.10
C LEU A 409 18.23 -19.71 9.75
N ALA A 410 18.19 -20.09 8.47
CA ALA A 410 19.10 -21.11 7.96
C ALA A 410 20.55 -20.60 8.03
N SER A 411 21.52 -21.51 8.18
CA SER A 411 22.93 -21.16 8.43
C SER A 411 23.52 -20.13 7.48
N PRO A 412 23.34 -20.21 6.14
CA PRO A 412 23.93 -19.21 5.23
C PRO A 412 23.35 -17.82 5.42
N PHE A 413 22.05 -17.70 5.72
CA PHE A 413 21.38 -16.42 5.93
C PHE A 413 21.66 -15.84 7.32
N ARG A 414 21.85 -16.70 8.32
CA ARG A 414 22.35 -16.28 9.63
C ARG A 414 23.75 -15.67 9.52
N ARG A 415 24.68 -16.34 8.82
CA ARG A 415 26.03 -15.80 8.59
C ARG A 415 26.01 -14.52 7.76
N LEU A 416 25.13 -14.44 6.77
CA LEU A 416 24.90 -13.20 6.00
C LEU A 416 24.49 -12.05 6.94
N ALA A 417 23.52 -12.29 7.82
CA ALA A 417 23.04 -11.30 8.77
C ALA A 417 24.09 -10.90 9.81
N GLU A 418 24.89 -11.86 10.29
CA GLU A 418 26.00 -11.62 11.23
C GLU A 418 27.13 -10.78 10.60
N ALA A 419 27.41 -10.98 9.30
CA ALA A 419 28.39 -10.17 8.57
C ALA A 419 27.88 -8.76 8.29
N ASN A 420 26.65 -8.63 7.78
CA ASN A 420 26.00 -7.35 7.51
C ASN A 420 24.48 -7.54 7.46
N ARG A 421 23.78 -7.10 8.52
CA ARG A 421 22.33 -7.26 8.68
C ARG A 421 21.52 -6.70 7.52
N ARG A 422 22.03 -5.65 6.85
CA ARG A 422 21.37 -5.05 5.68
C ARG A 422 21.29 -6.00 4.49
N ASP A 423 22.25 -6.91 4.33
CA ASP A 423 22.20 -7.87 3.22
C ASP A 423 21.04 -8.87 3.36
N LEU A 424 20.60 -9.12 4.61
CA LEU A 424 19.42 -9.93 4.89
C LEU A 424 18.13 -9.32 4.29
N MET A 425 18.05 -7.99 4.17
CA MET A 425 16.89 -7.28 3.60
C MET A 425 16.62 -7.60 2.12
N THR A 426 17.55 -8.32 1.47
CA THR A 426 17.35 -8.90 0.12
C THR A 426 16.37 -10.06 0.13
N PHE A 427 16.36 -10.83 1.23
CA PHE A 427 15.63 -12.09 1.35
C PHE A 427 14.49 -12.01 2.37
N VAL A 428 14.66 -11.22 3.43
CA VAL A 428 13.68 -11.02 4.48
C VAL A 428 13.20 -9.58 4.37
N VAL A 429 11.90 -9.39 4.22
CA VAL A 429 11.32 -8.05 4.01
C VAL A 429 10.25 -7.69 5.04
N ASP A 430 9.93 -8.62 5.94
CA ASP A 430 8.95 -8.44 7.00
C ASP A 430 9.57 -7.64 8.17
N PRO A 431 9.04 -6.44 8.49
CA PRO A 431 9.66 -5.55 9.47
C PRO A 431 9.79 -6.15 10.88
N TRP A 432 8.85 -7.03 11.28
CA TRP A 432 8.87 -7.64 12.62
C TRP A 432 9.96 -8.68 12.80
N ILE A 433 10.43 -9.26 11.70
CA ILE A 433 11.55 -10.19 11.71
C ILE A 433 12.87 -9.42 11.77
N LEU A 434 12.94 -8.31 11.03
CA LEU A 434 14.16 -7.51 10.86
C LEU A 434 14.46 -6.60 12.05
N PHE A 435 13.44 -5.98 12.67
CA PHE A 435 13.65 -4.84 13.53
C PHE A 435 13.03 -4.94 14.93
N ASP A 436 13.69 -4.29 15.90
CA ASP A 436 13.04 -3.86 17.14
C ASP A 436 12.06 -2.73 16.82
N PHE A 437 10.78 -2.93 17.15
CA PHE A 437 9.74 -1.99 16.75
C PHE A 437 9.96 -0.58 17.29
N LYS A 438 10.43 -0.42 18.53
CA LYS A 438 10.60 0.92 19.12
C LYS A 438 11.67 1.71 18.39
N ARG A 439 12.80 1.06 18.09
CA ARG A 439 13.89 1.68 17.34
C ARG A 439 13.50 1.94 15.88
N PHE A 440 12.84 0.99 15.24
CA PHE A 440 12.39 1.15 13.85
C PHE A 440 11.32 2.23 13.70
N LYS A 441 10.30 2.24 14.57
CA LYS A 441 9.28 3.29 14.66
C LYS A 441 9.92 4.68 14.67
N ARG A 442 10.94 4.85 15.52
CA ARG A 442 11.63 6.13 15.68
C ARG A 442 12.32 6.58 14.38
N ILE A 443 13.08 5.70 13.74
CA ILE A 443 13.72 6.01 12.45
C ILE A 443 12.68 6.28 11.37
N PHE A 444 11.59 5.51 11.37
CA PHE A 444 10.54 5.64 10.38
C PHE A 444 9.88 7.04 10.43
N VAL A 445 9.59 7.54 11.64
CA VAL A 445 8.93 8.84 11.81
C VAL A 445 9.88 10.02 11.83
N GLU A 446 11.08 9.87 12.39
CA GLU A 446 12.04 10.98 12.48
C GLU A 446 12.87 11.14 11.19
N GLN A 447 12.97 10.11 10.33
CA GLN A 447 13.86 10.11 9.16
C GLN A 447 13.16 9.70 7.85
N PHE A 448 12.53 8.53 7.80
CA PHE A 448 11.89 8.04 6.56
C PHE A 448 10.75 8.96 6.10
N ILE A 449 9.79 9.29 6.98
CA ILE A 449 8.65 10.14 6.62
C ILE A 449 9.11 11.52 6.10
N PRO A 450 9.96 12.30 6.82
CA PRO A 450 10.41 13.59 6.33
C PRO A 450 11.14 13.52 4.98
N SER A 451 11.97 12.49 4.77
CA SER A 451 12.72 12.35 3.52
C SER A 451 11.89 11.87 2.34
N ALA A 452 10.91 10.98 2.56
CA ALA A 452 9.95 10.60 1.53
C ALA A 452 9.08 11.80 1.13
N VAL A 453 8.64 12.61 2.10
CA VAL A 453 7.87 13.84 1.84
C VAL A 453 8.69 14.86 1.06
N ASP A 454 9.96 15.03 1.41
CA ASP A 454 10.89 15.91 0.70
C ASP A 454 11.09 15.49 -0.76
N GLY A 455 11.30 14.19 -0.99
CA GLY A 455 11.40 13.61 -2.34
C GLY A 455 10.15 13.87 -3.18
N TYR A 456 8.96 13.57 -2.62
CA TYR A 456 7.68 13.87 -3.26
C TYR A 456 7.52 15.37 -3.56
N TRP A 457 7.87 16.24 -2.61
CA TRP A 457 7.70 17.69 -2.76
C TRP A 457 8.63 18.26 -3.83
N LYS A 458 9.88 17.80 -3.87
CA LYS A 458 10.84 18.14 -4.93
C LYS A 458 10.31 17.76 -6.31
N GLU A 459 9.77 16.54 -6.45
CA GLU A 459 9.21 16.07 -7.70
C GLU A 459 7.98 16.90 -8.11
N ASP A 460 7.07 17.19 -7.18
CA ASP A 460 5.86 17.97 -7.45
C ASP A 460 6.15 19.43 -7.80
N ILE A 461 7.15 20.07 -7.17
CA ILE A 461 7.64 21.38 -7.61
C ILE A 461 8.14 21.31 -9.05
N GLY A 462 8.96 20.30 -9.38
CA GLY A 462 9.57 20.15 -10.69
C GLY A 462 8.58 19.86 -11.82
N LEU A 463 7.53 19.07 -11.54
CA LEU A 463 6.55 18.65 -12.55
C LEU A 463 5.27 19.50 -12.58
N TYR A 464 4.86 20.03 -11.43
CA TYR A 464 3.53 20.59 -11.23
C TYR A 464 3.53 21.92 -10.47
N GLU A 465 4.68 22.58 -10.36
CA GLU A 465 4.80 23.90 -9.72
C GLU A 465 4.21 23.92 -8.29
N GLY A 466 4.33 22.81 -7.55
CA GLY A 466 3.85 22.68 -6.18
C GLY A 466 2.33 22.58 -6.04
N ALA A 467 1.61 22.26 -7.12
CA ALA A 467 0.16 22.12 -7.10
C ALA A 467 -0.34 20.86 -6.35
N LEU A 468 0.55 19.96 -5.94
CA LEU A 468 0.27 18.64 -5.35
C LEU A 468 -0.51 17.72 -6.30
N GLN A 469 -0.03 17.61 -7.54
CA GLN A 469 -0.58 16.74 -8.58
C GLN A 469 0.22 15.45 -8.77
N CYS A 470 1.43 15.34 -8.21
CA CYS A 470 2.13 14.07 -8.11
C CYS A 470 1.26 13.03 -7.38
N MET A 471 1.41 11.77 -7.75
CA MET A 471 0.74 10.68 -7.05
C MET A 471 1.29 10.58 -5.62
N TRP A 472 0.40 10.48 -4.63
CA TRP A 472 0.75 10.47 -3.21
C TRP A 472 0.38 9.14 -2.55
N SER A 473 1.33 8.42 -1.94
CA SER A 473 1.03 7.24 -1.12
C SER A 473 1.93 7.02 0.10
N ILE A 474 2.57 8.08 0.60
CA ILE A 474 3.50 8.01 1.74
C ILE A 474 2.86 7.31 2.95
N PRO A 475 3.41 6.16 3.40
CA PRO A 475 2.90 5.46 4.56
C PRO A 475 3.34 6.14 5.85
N PHE A 476 2.40 6.31 6.77
CA PHE A 476 2.68 6.88 8.09
C PHE A 476 2.79 5.84 9.21
N ASN A 477 2.41 4.59 8.95
CA ASN A 477 2.29 3.54 9.96
C ASN A 477 3.32 2.41 9.73
N PRO A 478 4.41 2.35 10.52
CA PRO A 478 5.45 1.33 10.37
C PRO A 478 4.98 -0.07 10.76
N ALA A 479 3.93 -0.21 11.57
CA ALA A 479 3.40 -1.50 11.99
C ALA A 479 2.61 -2.21 10.89
N LEU A 480 2.16 -1.46 9.88
CA LEU A 480 1.33 -1.97 8.77
C LEU A 480 2.09 -1.94 7.44
N LEU A 481 3.42 -1.93 7.49
CA LEU A 481 4.25 -2.18 6.33
C LEU A 481 4.12 -3.64 5.93
N GLY A 482 3.73 -3.87 4.68
CA GLY A 482 3.78 -5.18 4.05
C GLY A 482 5.20 -5.56 3.64
N TYR A 483 6.10 -4.60 3.45
CA TYR A 483 7.53 -4.89 3.34
C TYR A 483 8.41 -3.66 3.61
N VAL A 484 9.70 -3.93 3.88
CA VAL A 484 10.79 -2.96 3.99
C VAL A 484 12.11 -3.56 3.46
N THR A 485 12.86 -2.80 2.67
CA THR A 485 14.14 -3.23 2.09
C THR A 485 15.02 -2.02 1.72
N ASN A 486 16.32 -2.24 1.56
CA ASN A 486 17.31 -1.20 1.25
C ASN A 486 17.89 -1.31 -0.18
N LYS A 487 17.35 -2.22 -0.98
CA LYS A 487 17.72 -2.42 -2.39
C LYS A 487 16.52 -2.04 -3.23
N ASP A 488 16.74 -1.42 -4.38
CA ASP A 488 15.72 -1.15 -5.41
C ASP A 488 14.89 -2.41 -5.72
N TYR A 489 13.90 -2.75 -4.90
CA TYR A 489 13.39 -4.12 -4.78
C TYR A 489 12.72 -4.49 -6.07
N ARG A 490 11.96 -3.53 -6.61
CA ARG A 490 11.26 -3.63 -7.89
C ARG A 490 12.18 -3.95 -9.08
N PHE A 491 13.45 -3.58 -9.02
CA PHE A 491 14.36 -3.66 -10.18
C PHE A 491 15.56 -4.59 -9.97
N ARG A 492 15.96 -4.82 -8.71
CA ARG A 492 17.19 -5.53 -8.35
C ARG A 492 16.97 -6.69 -7.40
N SER A 493 15.78 -6.82 -6.80
CA SER A 493 15.55 -7.97 -5.91
C SER A 493 15.41 -9.24 -6.72
N PRO A 494 16.14 -10.32 -6.37
CA PRO A 494 15.94 -11.62 -6.99
C PRO A 494 14.53 -12.19 -6.68
N LEU A 495 13.83 -11.64 -5.67
CA LEU A 495 12.49 -12.06 -5.27
C LEU A 495 11.38 -11.35 -6.04
N ALA A 496 11.58 -10.08 -6.41
CA ALA A 496 10.49 -9.21 -6.86
C ALA A 496 9.82 -9.66 -8.16
N HIS A 497 10.53 -10.44 -8.98
CA HIS A 497 10.05 -10.93 -10.27
C HIS A 497 9.62 -12.41 -10.24
N GLU A 498 9.79 -13.10 -9.12
CA GLU A 498 9.47 -14.53 -9.06
C GLU A 498 7.99 -14.76 -8.78
N ALA A 499 7.33 -15.45 -9.71
CA ALA A 499 5.92 -15.79 -9.58
C ALA A 499 5.64 -16.74 -8.39
N ASN A 500 6.60 -17.60 -8.05
CA ASN A 500 6.46 -18.57 -6.96
C ASN A 500 7.74 -18.77 -6.12
N VAL A 501 8.08 -17.75 -5.32
CA VAL A 501 9.20 -17.78 -4.36
C VAL A 501 9.15 -18.98 -3.40
N GLU A 502 7.96 -19.49 -3.08
CA GLU A 502 7.80 -20.66 -2.21
C GLU A 502 8.37 -21.94 -2.82
N GLN A 503 8.43 -22.05 -4.16
CA GLN A 503 8.95 -23.21 -4.90
C GLN A 503 10.36 -22.99 -5.45
N ILE A 504 11.09 -22.04 -4.88
CA ILE A 504 12.47 -21.73 -5.29
C ILE A 504 13.44 -22.03 -4.15
N ILE A 505 14.60 -22.56 -4.52
CA ILE A 505 15.79 -22.66 -3.68
C ILE A 505 16.87 -21.74 -4.27
N TYR A 506 17.18 -20.64 -3.57
CA TYR A 506 18.31 -19.79 -3.91
C TYR A 506 19.62 -20.37 -3.37
N VAL A 507 20.60 -20.52 -4.27
CA VAL A 507 21.96 -20.93 -3.93
C VAL A 507 22.90 -19.75 -4.21
N THR A 508 23.30 -19.05 -3.14
CA THR A 508 24.12 -17.83 -3.25
C THR A 508 25.61 -18.18 -3.38
N PRO A 509 26.49 -17.26 -3.85
CA PRO A 509 27.91 -17.54 -4.03
C PRO A 509 28.65 -17.89 -2.73
N THR A 510 28.09 -17.53 -1.57
CA THR A 510 28.70 -17.75 -0.25
C THR A 510 28.35 -19.10 0.37
N MET A 511 27.41 -19.85 -0.23
CA MET A 511 27.01 -21.17 0.28
C MET A 511 28.10 -22.22 0.02
N ASP A 512 28.37 -23.02 1.06
CA ASP A 512 29.17 -24.22 1.02
C ASP A 512 28.31 -25.50 0.91
N GLU A 513 28.95 -26.67 0.94
CA GLU A 513 28.25 -27.95 0.82
C GLU A 513 27.30 -28.24 2.00
N ALA A 514 27.64 -27.80 3.22
CA ALA A 514 26.80 -27.98 4.39
C ALA A 514 25.56 -27.07 4.33
N ASP A 515 25.70 -25.84 3.84
CA ASP A 515 24.56 -24.96 3.61
C ASP A 515 23.62 -25.49 2.52
N ILE A 516 24.20 -26.06 1.46
CA ILE A 516 23.44 -26.71 0.39
C ILE A 516 22.70 -27.92 0.98
N GLU A 517 23.37 -28.80 1.72
CA GLU A 517 22.69 -29.92 2.38
C GLU A 517 21.52 -29.44 3.25
N GLU A 518 21.75 -28.42 4.08
CA GLU A 518 20.71 -27.82 4.93
C GLU A 518 19.51 -27.32 4.10
N ALA A 519 19.75 -26.50 3.07
CA ALA A 519 18.70 -25.90 2.27
C ALA A 519 17.79 -26.95 1.62
N PHE A 520 18.38 -28.05 1.14
CA PHE A 520 17.66 -29.11 0.44
C PHE A 520 16.97 -30.08 1.42
N VAL A 521 17.60 -30.43 2.55
CA VAL A 521 16.96 -31.21 3.62
C VAL A 521 15.76 -30.45 4.20
N HIS A 522 15.88 -29.15 4.44
CA HIS A 522 14.79 -28.31 4.94
C HIS A 522 13.64 -28.16 3.94
N SER A 523 13.87 -28.44 2.66
CA SER A 523 12.85 -28.37 1.61
C SER A 523 12.07 -29.68 1.44
N LEU A 524 12.62 -30.82 1.90
CA LEU A 524 12.00 -32.13 1.72
C LEU A 524 10.59 -32.26 2.34
N PRO A 525 10.32 -31.78 3.58
CA PRO A 525 8.98 -31.83 4.15
C PRO A 525 7.90 -31.18 3.26
N HIS A 526 8.20 -30.03 2.66
CA HIS A 526 7.27 -29.36 1.75
C HIS A 526 6.91 -30.21 0.53
N VAL A 527 7.90 -30.89 -0.08
CA VAL A 527 7.66 -31.78 -1.23
C VAL A 527 6.81 -32.97 -0.81
N LEU A 528 7.09 -33.56 0.35
CA LEU A 528 6.34 -34.71 0.86
C LEU A 528 4.88 -34.34 1.19
N ASP A 529 4.66 -33.15 1.76
CA ASP A 529 3.34 -32.70 2.18
C ASP A 529 2.48 -32.21 1.01
N THR A 530 3.07 -31.52 0.04
CA THR A 530 2.33 -30.81 -1.03
C THR A 530 2.44 -31.47 -2.40
N GLY A 531 3.43 -32.36 -2.60
CA GLY A 531 3.80 -32.90 -3.90
C GLY A 531 4.38 -31.87 -4.87
N GLN A 532 4.71 -30.66 -4.40
CA GLN A 532 5.25 -29.60 -5.23
C GLN A 532 6.79 -29.57 -5.16
N PRO A 533 7.49 -29.86 -6.28
CA PRO A 533 8.94 -29.80 -6.31
C PRO A 533 9.45 -28.36 -6.47
N PHE A 534 10.75 -28.19 -6.26
CA PHE A 534 11.45 -26.90 -6.31
C PHE A 534 12.24 -26.70 -7.61
N GLN A 535 12.60 -25.44 -7.87
CA GLN A 535 13.62 -25.07 -8.85
C GLN A 535 14.78 -24.35 -8.17
N VAL A 536 15.98 -24.46 -8.73
CA VAL A 536 17.17 -23.77 -8.23
C VAL A 536 17.40 -22.45 -8.97
N ARG A 537 17.78 -21.42 -8.22
CA ARG A 537 18.24 -20.12 -8.73
C ARG A 537 19.61 -19.78 -8.15
N PHE A 538 20.45 -19.12 -8.94
CA PHE A 538 21.79 -18.69 -8.54
C PHE A 538 21.91 -17.16 -8.60
N PRO A 539 21.43 -16.43 -7.58
CA PRO A 539 21.53 -14.97 -7.53
C PRO A 539 22.97 -14.56 -7.15
N GLY A 540 23.35 -13.32 -7.41
CA GLY A 540 24.69 -12.77 -7.13
C GLY A 540 25.69 -12.90 -8.28
N TYR A 541 25.24 -13.31 -9.47
CA TYR A 541 26.04 -13.41 -10.69
C TYR A 541 25.52 -12.48 -11.81
N GLU A 542 24.71 -11.47 -11.47
CA GLU A 542 24.02 -10.61 -12.44
C GLU A 542 24.97 -9.77 -13.31
N LEU A 543 26.18 -9.53 -12.82
CA LEU A 543 27.24 -8.82 -13.55
C LEU A 543 28.21 -9.76 -14.27
N ASP A 544 28.08 -11.08 -14.11
CA ASP A 544 28.88 -12.06 -14.85
C ASP A 544 28.23 -12.30 -16.23
N PRO A 545 28.94 -12.05 -17.34
CA PRO A 545 28.35 -12.19 -18.68
C PRO A 545 28.15 -13.65 -19.10
N ARG A 546 28.71 -14.62 -18.36
CA ARG A 546 28.61 -16.05 -18.64
C ARG A 546 27.26 -16.61 -18.22
N GLN A 547 26.86 -17.73 -18.83
CA GLN A 547 25.71 -18.48 -18.34
C GLN A 547 26.02 -19.12 -16.99
N VAL A 548 24.99 -19.37 -16.16
CA VAL A 548 25.20 -19.90 -14.81
C VAL A 548 25.96 -21.23 -14.80
N TRP A 549 25.82 -22.07 -15.83
CA TRP A 549 26.54 -23.34 -15.99
C TRP A 549 27.98 -23.21 -16.53
N GLU A 550 28.44 -22.00 -16.84
CA GLU A 550 29.82 -21.69 -17.26
C GLU A 550 30.64 -21.05 -16.11
N ILE A 551 30.00 -20.81 -14.96
CA ILE A 551 30.62 -20.22 -13.78
C ILE A 551 31.13 -21.34 -12.86
N ASP A 552 32.44 -21.39 -12.63
CA ASP A 552 33.10 -22.45 -11.85
C ASP A 552 32.46 -22.69 -10.48
N LYS A 553 32.11 -21.61 -9.77
CA LYS A 553 31.47 -21.70 -8.45
C LYS A 553 30.09 -22.34 -8.55
N THR A 554 29.28 -21.97 -9.54
CA THR A 554 27.97 -22.58 -9.78
C THR A 554 28.08 -24.06 -10.15
N ILE A 555 29.08 -24.43 -10.96
CA ILE A 555 29.36 -25.84 -11.30
C ILE A 555 29.70 -26.63 -10.03
N GLN A 556 30.55 -26.08 -9.16
CA GLN A 556 30.88 -26.68 -7.86
C GLN A 556 29.64 -26.84 -6.97
N GLN A 557 28.76 -25.83 -6.95
CA GLN A 557 27.51 -25.89 -6.20
C GLN A 557 26.54 -26.93 -6.78
N CYS A 558 26.45 -27.08 -8.10
CA CYS A 558 25.67 -28.17 -8.72
C CYS A 558 26.20 -29.55 -8.32
N LYS A 559 27.53 -29.72 -8.26
CA LYS A 559 28.16 -30.95 -7.76
C LYS A 559 27.80 -31.21 -6.30
N ALA A 560 27.83 -30.19 -5.45
CA ALA A 560 27.40 -30.30 -4.06
C ALA A 560 25.91 -30.65 -3.94
N ILE A 561 25.03 -30.09 -4.77
CA ILE A 561 23.60 -30.45 -4.79
C ILE A 561 23.42 -31.94 -5.11
N VAL A 562 24.14 -32.48 -6.10
CA VAL A 562 24.07 -33.92 -6.42
C VAL A 562 24.65 -34.77 -5.28
N ALA A 563 25.82 -34.39 -4.74
CA ALA A 563 26.49 -35.13 -3.67
C ALA A 563 25.67 -35.19 -2.37
N THR A 564 24.92 -34.13 -2.07
CA THR A 564 24.04 -34.04 -0.91
C THR A 564 22.64 -34.60 -1.16
N SER A 565 22.41 -35.22 -2.34
CA SER A 565 21.11 -35.74 -2.76
C SER A 565 20.01 -34.67 -2.86
N GLY A 566 20.38 -33.40 -3.06
CA GLY A 566 19.43 -32.30 -3.23
C GLY A 566 18.57 -32.40 -4.49
N ILE A 567 18.99 -33.16 -5.51
CA ILE A 567 18.16 -33.39 -6.71
C ILE A 567 16.78 -34.01 -6.40
N SER A 568 16.62 -34.65 -5.23
CA SER A 568 15.39 -35.33 -4.78
C SER A 568 14.20 -34.41 -4.54
N VAL A 569 14.44 -33.11 -4.28
CA VAL A 569 13.36 -32.13 -4.04
C VAL A 569 13.09 -31.25 -5.28
N LEU A 570 13.83 -31.47 -6.36
CA LEU A 570 13.77 -30.62 -7.55
C LEU A 570 12.82 -31.16 -8.61
N GLU A 571 12.26 -30.26 -9.41
CA GLU A 571 11.47 -30.62 -10.59
C GLU A 571 12.39 -31.36 -11.58
N VAL A 572 11.98 -32.53 -12.05
CA VAL A 572 12.83 -33.43 -12.87
C VAL A 572 13.40 -32.71 -14.10
N THR A 573 12.58 -31.90 -14.80
CA THR A 573 13.04 -31.10 -15.95
C THR A 573 12.33 -29.76 -15.95
N THR A 574 13.03 -28.66 -16.21
CA THR A 574 12.38 -27.34 -16.36
C THR A 574 12.06 -27.01 -17.83
N ALA A 575 12.69 -27.70 -18.79
CA ALA A 575 12.61 -27.42 -20.23
C ALA A 575 11.39 -27.99 -20.98
N SER A 576 10.33 -28.42 -20.30
CA SER A 576 9.13 -29.02 -20.93
C SER A 576 7.85 -28.17 -20.76
N ARG A 577 7.91 -26.85 -20.91
CA ARG A 577 6.70 -26.05 -21.23
C ARG A 577 6.54 -25.98 -22.75
N GLY A 578 5.46 -26.56 -23.27
CA GLY A 578 5.14 -26.55 -24.70
C GLY A 578 5.08 -25.14 -25.31
N PRO A 579 5.18 -25.02 -26.65
CA PRO A 579 5.32 -23.75 -27.39
C PRO A 579 4.13 -22.78 -27.29
N SER A 580 3.14 -23.04 -26.43
CA SER A 580 1.85 -22.33 -26.40
C SER A 580 1.74 -21.22 -25.36
N GLN A 581 2.79 -20.92 -24.57
CA GLN A 581 2.80 -19.74 -23.71
C GLN A 581 3.95 -18.82 -24.10
N PRO A 582 3.68 -17.54 -24.44
CA PRO A 582 4.75 -16.58 -24.69
C PRO A 582 5.59 -16.45 -23.43
N ARG A 583 6.92 -16.57 -23.58
CA ARG A 583 7.88 -16.22 -22.52
C ARG A 583 7.57 -14.80 -22.06
N GLN A 584 7.33 -14.61 -20.77
CA GLN A 584 7.32 -13.25 -20.23
C GLN A 584 8.77 -12.74 -20.24
N PRO A 585 9.02 -11.47 -20.61
CA PRO A 585 10.31 -10.86 -20.31
C PRO A 585 10.53 -11.01 -18.80
N PHE A 586 11.75 -11.37 -18.37
CA PHE A 586 12.16 -11.66 -16.98
C PHE A 586 11.91 -13.07 -16.43
N ASP A 587 11.35 -13.99 -17.22
CA ASP A 587 11.29 -15.42 -16.85
C ASP A 587 12.69 -16.05 -17.02
N VAL A 588 13.57 -15.90 -16.02
CA VAL A 588 14.87 -16.58 -15.99
C VAL A 588 14.59 -18.05 -15.67
N PRO A 589 14.84 -19.00 -16.59
CA PRO A 589 14.50 -20.39 -16.33
C PRO A 589 15.35 -20.93 -15.18
N GLY A 590 14.67 -21.37 -14.13
CA GLY A 590 15.30 -22.19 -13.09
C GLY A 590 15.93 -23.45 -13.63
N LEU A 591 16.85 -24.00 -12.85
CA LEU A 591 17.40 -25.32 -13.11
C LEU A 591 16.62 -26.37 -12.30
N GLY A 592 16.21 -27.43 -12.99
CA GLY A 592 15.61 -28.62 -12.38
C GLY A 592 16.66 -29.67 -12.06
N ALA A 593 16.20 -30.81 -11.56
CA ALA A 593 17.02 -31.92 -11.13
C ALA A 593 17.92 -32.44 -12.26
N PHE A 594 17.37 -32.63 -13.47
CA PHE A 594 18.13 -33.15 -14.61
C PHE A 594 19.15 -32.14 -15.11
N GLU A 595 18.81 -30.84 -15.21
CA GLU A 595 19.76 -29.80 -15.60
C GLU A 595 20.92 -29.69 -14.60
N ILE A 596 20.63 -29.68 -13.29
CA ILE A 596 21.65 -29.68 -12.22
C ILE A 596 22.55 -30.91 -12.33
N TRP A 597 21.96 -32.09 -12.55
CA TRP A 597 22.71 -33.34 -12.71
C TRP A 597 23.63 -33.33 -13.93
N LEU A 598 23.17 -32.79 -15.06
CA LEU A 598 23.98 -32.64 -16.28
C LEU A 598 25.17 -31.72 -16.05
N ILE A 599 24.97 -30.59 -15.38
CA ILE A 599 26.06 -29.63 -15.05
C ILE A 599 27.06 -30.29 -14.11
N ALA A 600 26.60 -30.96 -13.06
CA ALA A 600 27.45 -31.63 -12.09
C ALA A 600 28.35 -32.71 -12.72
N ASN A 601 27.85 -33.39 -13.75
CA ASN A 601 28.54 -34.48 -14.44
C ASN A 601 29.29 -34.06 -15.73
N ASP A 602 29.35 -32.76 -16.05
CA ASP A 602 29.97 -32.25 -17.29
C ASP A 602 29.35 -32.87 -18.56
N LEU A 603 28.02 -32.95 -18.59
CA LEU A 603 27.24 -33.57 -19.66
C LEU A 603 26.37 -32.58 -20.44
N LEU A 604 26.35 -31.30 -20.08
CA LEU A 604 25.44 -30.31 -20.67
C LEU A 604 25.64 -30.18 -22.19
N ASP A 605 26.89 -30.14 -22.67
CA ASP A 605 27.24 -30.11 -24.10
C ASP A 605 26.74 -31.32 -24.90
N LYS A 606 26.46 -32.44 -24.21
CA LYS A 606 25.91 -33.65 -24.84
C LYS A 606 24.40 -33.56 -25.05
N VAL A 607 23.75 -32.56 -24.46
CA VAL A 607 22.29 -32.41 -24.42
C VAL A 607 21.81 -31.21 -25.25
N VAL A 608 22.59 -30.13 -25.30
CA VAL A 608 22.22 -28.91 -26.04
C VAL A 608 21.94 -29.23 -27.51
N GLY A 609 20.72 -28.91 -27.97
CA GLY A 609 20.29 -29.05 -29.36
C GLY A 609 19.92 -30.48 -29.80
N ARG A 610 19.88 -31.47 -28.89
CA ARG A 610 19.50 -32.85 -29.23
C ARG A 610 18.00 -33.13 -28.97
N PRO A 611 17.32 -33.95 -29.80
CA PRO A 611 15.98 -34.44 -29.53
C PRO A 611 15.91 -35.25 -28.23
N MET A 612 14.79 -35.18 -27.50
CA MET A 612 14.58 -35.92 -26.25
C MET A 612 14.77 -37.44 -26.41
N ALA A 613 14.42 -38.01 -27.57
CA ALA A 613 14.62 -39.42 -27.87
C ALA A 613 16.09 -39.85 -27.79
N ASP A 614 17.03 -38.96 -28.13
CA ASP A 614 18.47 -39.21 -28.09
C ASP A 614 19.05 -39.07 -26.67
N LEU A 615 18.26 -38.51 -25.75
CA LEU A 615 18.61 -38.31 -24.33
C LEU A 615 18.11 -39.45 -23.45
N GLN A 616 17.32 -40.38 -23.99
CA GLN A 616 16.70 -41.48 -23.24
C GLN A 616 17.69 -42.27 -22.36
N PRO A 617 18.89 -42.65 -22.81
CA PRO A 617 19.84 -43.38 -21.96
C PRO A 617 20.39 -42.53 -20.79
N LEU A 618 20.55 -41.21 -21.01
CA LEU A 618 20.97 -40.29 -19.96
C LEU A 618 19.85 -40.08 -18.95
N LEU A 619 18.60 -39.98 -19.41
CA LEU A 619 17.44 -39.85 -18.56
C LEU A 619 17.23 -41.10 -17.70
N GLU A 620 17.36 -42.30 -18.27
CA GLU A 620 17.27 -43.56 -17.51
C GLU A 620 18.35 -43.66 -16.43
N LYS A 621 19.58 -43.26 -16.77
CA LYS A 621 20.68 -43.18 -15.79
C LYS A 621 20.34 -42.20 -14.68
N PHE A 622 19.91 -40.99 -15.03
CA PHE A 622 19.50 -39.97 -14.07
C PHE A 622 18.37 -40.47 -13.15
N MET A 623 17.32 -41.08 -13.70
CA MET A 623 16.19 -41.61 -12.91
C MET A 623 16.62 -42.69 -11.92
N SER A 624 17.59 -43.54 -12.30
CA SER A 624 18.17 -44.53 -11.37
C SER A 624 18.94 -43.87 -10.24
N GLU A 625 19.72 -42.83 -10.52
CA GLU A 625 20.49 -42.09 -9.49
C GLU A 625 19.57 -41.25 -8.60
N LEU A 626 18.51 -40.65 -9.17
CA LEU A 626 17.49 -39.93 -8.43
C LEU A 626 16.77 -40.84 -7.43
N ALA A 627 16.45 -42.08 -7.81
CA ALA A 627 15.82 -43.05 -6.89
C ALA A 627 16.71 -43.35 -5.67
N VAL A 628 18.02 -43.42 -5.85
CA VAL A 628 18.99 -43.57 -4.74
C VAL A 628 19.05 -42.30 -3.90
N ALA A 629 19.17 -41.14 -4.56
CA ALA A 629 19.20 -39.83 -3.90
C ALA A 629 17.94 -39.58 -3.04
N ASN A 630 16.76 -40.04 -3.47
CA ASN A 630 15.52 -39.92 -2.69
C ASN A 630 15.65 -40.62 -1.33
N GLY A 631 16.13 -41.87 -1.32
CA GLY A 631 16.34 -42.64 -0.09
C GLY A 631 17.42 -42.03 0.80
N ASP A 632 18.50 -41.54 0.21
CA ASP A 632 19.60 -40.90 0.95
C ASP A 632 19.18 -39.59 1.61
N LEU A 633 18.40 -38.74 0.91
CA LEU A 633 17.91 -37.48 1.47
C LEU A 633 16.90 -37.70 2.59
N GLU A 634 16.00 -38.69 2.45
CA GLU A 634 15.09 -39.10 3.53
C GLU A 634 15.85 -39.59 4.77
N ALA A 635 16.93 -40.36 4.59
CA ALA A 635 17.78 -40.80 5.70
C ALA A 635 18.45 -39.61 6.41
N ARG A 636 18.91 -38.60 5.66
CA ARG A 636 19.48 -37.36 6.22
C ARG A 636 18.45 -36.56 7.00
N LEU A 637 17.23 -36.42 6.47
CA LEU A 637 16.12 -35.75 7.16
C LEU A 637 15.84 -36.43 8.52
N ASN A 638 15.71 -37.76 8.52
CA ASN A 638 15.45 -38.54 9.74
C ASN A 638 16.58 -38.39 10.78
N ALA A 639 17.84 -38.39 10.34
CA ALA A 639 18.98 -38.16 11.21
C ALA A 639 18.95 -36.76 11.85
N ARG A 640 18.61 -35.73 11.07
CA ARG A 640 18.53 -34.34 11.54
C ARG A 640 17.39 -34.13 12.53
N LEU A 641 16.19 -34.66 12.26
CA LEU A 641 15.05 -34.62 13.18
C LEU A 641 15.36 -35.35 14.50
N SER A 642 16.05 -36.49 14.44
CA SER A 642 16.47 -37.23 15.62
C SER A 642 17.44 -36.41 16.48
N SER A 643 18.39 -35.72 15.86
CA SER A 643 19.36 -34.87 16.55
C SER A 643 18.73 -33.65 17.25
N GLN A 644 17.73 -33.01 16.62
CA GLN A 644 16.99 -31.89 17.22
C GLN A 644 16.14 -32.36 18.42
N SER A 645 15.47 -33.50 18.29
CA SER A 645 14.66 -34.06 19.39
C SER A 645 15.50 -34.39 20.64
N GLN A 646 16.78 -34.71 20.46
CA GLN A 646 17.71 -34.97 21.55
C GLN A 646 18.20 -33.66 22.19
N SER A 647 18.53 -32.64 21.40
CA SER A 647 18.92 -31.33 21.93
C SER A 647 17.81 -30.65 22.73
N ASP A 648 16.56 -30.77 22.28
CA ASP A 648 15.40 -30.16 22.96
C ASP A 648 15.10 -30.84 24.30
N LYS A 649 15.30 -32.16 24.38
CA LYS A 649 15.21 -32.92 25.64
C LYS A 649 16.30 -32.51 26.63
N ASP A 650 17.53 -32.36 26.14
CA ASP A 650 18.67 -32.00 26.99
C ASP A 650 18.56 -30.55 27.51
N ALA A 651 18.04 -29.62 26.69
CA ALA A 651 17.74 -28.25 27.09
C ALA A 651 16.57 -28.15 28.11
N GLY A 652 15.54 -28.97 27.97
CA GLY A 652 14.41 -29.04 28.90
C GLY A 652 14.75 -29.61 30.28
N THR A 653 15.86 -30.34 30.42
CA THR A 653 16.38 -30.79 31.73
C THR A 653 17.32 -29.81 32.42
N ALA A 654 17.70 -28.72 31.75
CA ALA A 654 18.64 -27.71 32.26
C ALA A 654 17.98 -26.37 32.67
N ALA A 655 16.65 -26.25 32.50
CA ALA A 655 15.81 -25.17 33.04
C ALA A 655 15.03 -25.67 34.26
#